data_AF-A0A8E2AL61-F1
#
_entry.id   AF-A0A8E2AL61-F1
#
_cell.length_a   1.000
_cell.length_b   1.000
_cell.length_c   1.000
_cell.angle_alpha   90.00
_cell.angle_beta   90.00
_cell.angle_gamma   90.00
#
_symmetry.space_group_name_H-M   'P 1'
#
loop_
_entity.id
_entity.type
_entity.pdbx_description
1 polymer ?
#
loop_
_entity_poly.entity_id
_entity_poly.type
_entity_poly.pdbx_seq_one_letter_code
_entity_poly.pdbx_strand_id
1 'polypeptide(L)'
;MSSLDANESRKRARTEDGIAAIQDSEQSCDLERDTDVWFEDGNVILTAVGVGFRVHRGVLSAASALFRDMFSMRQTDDQEHLDGCPLIEMHDSPDELRHLLRILYSGRNYFRPDSRADFASVASTIRMAHKYQIQDLLMDAMDRLKTYYTTDLSIWQRLYGADGSSAMKRPSDAEAITAVSLARLINTQSILPIALYVCCQLDTYSLLDGTPLPDGTLACLSTEDLARCIDGRARLLQEGCRVGSQALWLDRRTPNCRSEACPRARLYAKPQEPYVTPGKEYDVFRVRGSIIAEMLGDQTQICPLCVAQMTVKHEQEIHRLWTELPNRFICKHMEAASGSKKRQRSDEGVIAETVPSRELKRDEDFWFEDGNVILENHGVGYRVHKGILSKTSTVLCDLFLVPQPRDEEQLDGCPVVHMHEQPSDVRHLMGIIYNGRRQVDRALFFEPGAHAPVDFSTVAAIVRMAHKFEIQELLKHALTRLKSWYTDDFMIWERNCGSNGTAMMRRPLSTEAIVAVLLARLTNTKTMLPLALYLCSQLPASSLLQDVHLPDGSVAQLSLDDVARCIEGKAKLIEKKITAFHSLLYQSRNANCKLKCWTKYCSCILSEKWGGTQDYHVLMPLRDQIPPYSTLLKAGVCIGCIHFVFDAEQRARRTIWRQLPKLMGVADSSLKWPAGTL
;
A
#
# COMPACT_ATOMS: atom_id res chain seq x y z
N MET A 1 -60.22 1.66 10.05
CA MET A 1 -60.47 0.97 11.34
C MET A 1 -59.13 0.91 12.04
N SER A 2 -58.68 2.02 12.66
CA SER A 2 -58.88 2.40 14.08
C SER A 2 -58.31 1.35 15.03
N SER A 3 -57.50 1.62 16.05
CA SER A 3 -57.13 2.84 16.81
C SER A 3 -55.86 2.44 17.61
N LEU A 4 -54.80 3.25 17.73
CA LEU A 4 -54.61 4.38 18.67
C LEU A 4 -54.93 4.05 20.13
N ASP A 5 -53.90 4.13 21.00
CA ASP A 5 -53.78 4.99 22.20
C ASP A 5 -52.35 4.75 22.76
N ALA A 6 -51.41 5.69 22.93
CA ALA A 6 -51.37 7.10 23.38
C ALA A 6 -51.46 7.31 24.91
N ASN A 7 -50.26 7.44 25.49
CA ASN A 7 -49.79 8.62 26.25
C ASN A 7 -50.08 8.76 27.77
N GLU A 8 -49.13 9.49 28.38
CA GLU A 8 -49.19 10.26 29.64
C GLU A 8 -48.90 9.56 30.98
N SER A 9 -48.27 10.17 31.99
CA SER A 9 -47.45 11.39 32.17
C SER A 9 -47.13 11.52 33.68
N ARG A 10 -45.90 11.92 34.02
CA ARG A 10 -45.49 12.85 35.10
C ARG A 10 -45.76 12.50 36.59
N LYS A 11 -44.69 12.61 37.40
CA LYS A 11 -44.54 13.66 38.46
C LYS A 11 -43.13 13.64 39.12
N ARG A 12 -42.53 14.84 39.24
CA ARG A 12 -41.31 15.15 40.02
C ARG A 12 -41.67 15.46 41.49
N ALA A 13 -40.78 15.14 42.44
CA ALA A 13 -40.50 16.01 43.60
C ALA A 13 -39.12 15.70 44.25
N ARG A 14 -38.46 16.79 44.64
CA ARG A 14 -37.19 17.08 45.35
C ARG A 14 -37.23 16.60 46.83
N THR A 15 -36.20 16.49 47.69
CA THR A 15 -34.77 16.87 47.85
C THR A 15 -34.28 16.14 49.13
N GLU A 16 -32.98 15.95 49.34
CA GLU A 16 -32.20 16.46 50.51
C GLU A 16 -30.87 15.72 50.71
N ASP A 17 -29.86 16.53 51.02
CA ASP A 17 -28.48 16.18 51.33
C ASP A 17 -28.34 15.30 52.57
N GLY A 18 -27.40 14.37 52.51
CA GLY A 18 -26.95 13.59 53.66
C GLY A 18 -25.51 13.13 53.45
N ILE A 19 -24.55 13.98 53.84
CA ILE A 19 -23.14 13.61 53.99
C ILE A 19 -23.03 12.66 55.18
N ALA A 20 -22.59 11.42 54.98
CA ALA A 20 -21.84 10.68 56.00
C ALA A 20 -21.16 9.42 55.43
N ALA A 21 -19.87 9.33 55.77
CA ALA A 21 -19.06 8.12 55.92
C ALA A 21 -18.60 7.41 54.64
N ILE A 22 -17.40 7.81 54.22
CA ILE A 22 -16.36 6.90 53.72
C ILE A 22 -16.26 5.76 54.74
N GLN A 23 -16.73 4.58 54.38
CA GLN A 23 -16.34 3.32 54.98
C GLN A 23 -15.57 2.57 53.90
N ASP A 24 -14.32 2.26 54.22
CA ASP A 24 -13.45 1.35 53.49
C ASP A 24 -14.22 0.06 53.17
N SER A 25 -14.75 -0.05 51.95
CA SER A 25 -15.14 -1.32 51.41
C SER A 25 -13.88 -1.97 50.87
N GLU A 26 -13.35 -2.94 51.62
CA GLU A 26 -12.45 -3.97 51.13
C GLU A 26 -12.93 -4.41 49.74
N GLN A 27 -12.23 -3.94 48.71
CA GLN A 27 -12.52 -4.29 47.33
C GLN A 27 -11.94 -5.69 47.14
N SER A 28 -12.67 -6.74 47.55
CA SER A 28 -12.37 -8.09 47.10
C SER A 28 -12.70 -8.14 45.62
N CYS A 29 -11.69 -7.92 44.78
CA CYS A 29 -11.74 -8.22 43.38
C CYS A 29 -12.00 -9.73 43.28
N ASP A 30 -13.21 -10.16 42.95
CA ASP A 30 -13.52 -11.57 42.72
C ASP A 30 -12.69 -12.06 41.55
N LEU A 31 -11.53 -12.66 41.86
CA LEU A 31 -10.65 -13.29 40.89
C LEU A 31 -11.33 -14.56 40.39
N GLU A 32 -11.61 -14.63 39.10
CA GLU A 32 -12.21 -15.81 38.48
C GLU A 32 -11.19 -16.94 38.47
N ARG A 33 -11.46 -18.03 39.18
CA ARG A 33 -10.58 -19.20 39.21
C ARG A 33 -10.76 -20.01 37.93
N ASP A 34 -9.66 -20.27 37.23
CA ASP A 34 -9.71 -21.05 36.01
C ASP A 34 -10.14 -22.50 36.30
N THR A 35 -11.14 -23.00 35.58
CA THR A 35 -11.67 -24.36 35.83
C THR A 35 -10.74 -25.47 35.37
N ASP A 36 -9.82 -25.18 34.45
CA ASP A 36 -8.96 -26.17 33.81
C ASP A 36 -7.56 -26.22 34.43
N VAL A 37 -7.09 -25.12 34.99
CA VAL A 37 -5.74 -24.97 35.55
C VAL A 37 -5.82 -24.38 36.95
N TRP A 38 -6.32 -25.20 37.87
CA TRP A 38 -6.36 -24.92 39.30
C TRP A 38 -5.96 -26.14 40.11
N PHE A 39 -4.71 -26.19 40.57
CA PHE A 39 -4.18 -27.30 41.35
C PHE A 39 -4.30 -27.01 42.85
N GLU A 40 -4.96 -27.89 43.59
CA GLU A 40 -5.18 -27.72 45.04
C GLU A 40 -3.88 -27.72 45.87
N ASP A 41 -2.84 -28.36 45.36
CA ASP A 41 -1.48 -28.38 45.91
C ASP A 41 -0.55 -27.30 45.32
N GLY A 42 -1.06 -26.45 44.43
CA GLY A 42 -0.30 -25.36 43.83
C GLY A 42 0.19 -24.35 44.87
N ASN A 43 1.41 -23.85 44.65
CA ASN A 43 2.14 -22.97 45.58
C ASN A 43 2.42 -21.56 45.02
N VAL A 44 1.78 -21.19 43.91
CA VAL A 44 1.77 -19.84 43.34
C VAL A 44 0.48 -19.63 42.53
N ILE A 45 -0.06 -18.41 42.56
CA ILE A 45 -1.22 -18.04 41.73
C ILE A 45 -0.77 -16.99 40.71
N LEU A 46 -0.91 -17.31 39.43
CA LEU A 46 -0.70 -16.37 38.33
C LEU A 46 -2.04 -15.73 37.98
N THR A 47 -2.09 -14.42 37.81
CA THR A 47 -3.33 -13.71 37.41
C THR A 47 -3.15 -13.02 36.08
N ALA A 48 -4.11 -13.18 35.17
CA ALA A 48 -4.15 -12.50 33.89
C ALA A 48 -5.56 -11.93 33.70
N VAL A 49 -5.70 -10.61 33.57
CA VAL A 49 -6.98 -9.92 33.29
C VAL A 49 -8.15 -10.46 34.12
N GLY A 50 -7.98 -10.56 35.45
CA GLY A 50 -9.03 -11.02 36.37
C GLY A 50 -9.23 -12.54 36.46
N VAL A 51 -8.48 -13.35 35.69
CA VAL A 51 -8.49 -14.82 35.77
C VAL A 51 -7.26 -15.32 36.52
N GLY A 52 -7.48 -16.21 37.49
CA GLY A 52 -6.45 -16.80 38.34
C GLY A 52 -6.13 -18.25 37.98
N PHE A 53 -4.84 -18.57 37.94
CA PHE A 53 -4.30 -19.90 37.67
C PHE A 53 -3.42 -20.36 38.84
N ARG A 54 -3.88 -21.36 39.60
CA ARG A 54 -3.12 -21.91 40.74
C ARG A 54 -2.23 -23.06 40.30
N VAL A 55 -0.91 -22.87 40.38
CA VAL A 55 0.12 -23.73 39.77
C VAL A 55 1.35 -23.91 40.65
N HIS A 56 2.32 -24.70 40.19
CA HIS A 56 3.56 -25.04 40.88
C HIS A 56 4.77 -24.25 40.34
N ARG A 57 5.46 -23.53 41.23
CA ARG A 57 6.72 -22.81 40.93
C ARG A 57 7.78 -23.72 40.32
N GLY A 58 7.91 -24.94 40.84
CA GLY A 58 8.91 -25.91 40.40
C GLY A 58 8.74 -26.33 38.94
N VAL A 59 7.50 -26.59 38.51
CA VAL A 59 7.19 -26.98 37.12
C VAL A 59 7.54 -25.85 36.16
N LEU A 60 7.12 -24.62 36.48
CA LEU A 60 7.39 -23.45 35.64
C LEU A 60 8.88 -23.09 35.60
N SER A 61 9.58 -23.18 36.74
CA SER A 61 11.03 -22.92 36.84
C SER A 61 11.90 -23.96 36.13
N ALA A 62 11.41 -25.20 36.05
CA ALA A 62 12.06 -26.27 35.31
C ALA A 62 11.91 -26.07 33.80
N ALA A 63 10.74 -25.60 33.35
CA ALA A 63 10.46 -25.35 31.93
C ALA A 63 11.06 -24.03 31.40
N SER A 64 11.19 -23.01 32.24
CA SER A 64 11.61 -21.66 31.84
C SER A 64 12.60 -21.03 32.83
N ALA A 65 13.73 -20.56 32.30
CA ALA A 65 14.66 -19.76 33.06
C ALA A 65 14.04 -18.43 33.55
N LEU A 66 13.20 -17.79 32.72
CA LEU A 66 12.55 -16.54 33.10
C LEU A 66 11.58 -16.72 34.27
N PHE A 67 10.79 -17.80 34.31
CA PHE A 67 9.95 -18.06 35.49
C PHE A 67 10.80 -18.29 36.74
N ARG A 68 11.91 -19.03 36.63
CA ARG A 68 12.84 -19.24 37.76
C ARG A 68 13.39 -17.91 38.29
N ASP A 69 13.81 -17.02 37.40
CA ASP A 69 14.37 -15.72 37.76
C ASP A 69 13.27 -14.79 38.34
N MET A 70 12.07 -14.80 37.76
CA MET A 70 10.91 -14.04 38.22
C MET A 70 10.53 -14.41 39.67
N PHE A 71 10.51 -15.70 40.00
CA PHE A 71 10.21 -16.16 41.37
C PHE A 71 11.38 -15.91 42.35
N SER A 72 12.61 -15.76 41.84
CA SER A 72 13.78 -15.45 42.66
C SER A 72 13.86 -13.97 43.02
N MET A 73 13.40 -13.07 42.14
CA MET A 73 13.42 -11.62 42.37
C MET A 73 12.27 -11.11 43.24
N ARG A 74 11.08 -11.72 43.17
CA ARG A 74 9.87 -11.25 43.89
C ARG A 74 9.78 -11.74 45.35
N GLN A 75 10.88 -11.77 46.09
CA GLN A 75 10.91 -12.23 47.50
C GLN A 75 10.81 -11.10 48.54
N THR A 76 10.31 -9.92 48.16
CA THR A 76 10.13 -8.78 49.10
C THR A 76 8.78 -8.87 49.82
N ASP A 77 8.74 -8.46 51.10
CA ASP A 77 7.61 -8.63 52.04
C ASP A 77 6.26 -8.01 51.60
N ASP A 78 6.23 -7.22 50.53
CA ASP A 78 5.02 -6.55 50.00
C ASP A 78 4.25 -7.37 48.93
N GLN A 79 4.54 -8.67 48.78
CA GLN A 79 3.86 -9.49 47.78
C GLN A 79 2.41 -9.81 48.22
N GLU A 80 1.41 -9.48 47.40
CA GLU A 80 0.03 -9.89 47.63
C GLU A 80 -0.11 -11.41 47.65
N HIS A 81 -0.91 -11.93 48.58
CA HIS A 81 -1.18 -13.36 48.72
C HIS A 81 -2.68 -13.62 48.60
N LEU A 82 -3.04 -14.72 47.94
CA LEU A 82 -4.39 -15.24 47.85
C LEU A 82 -4.35 -16.74 48.18
N ASP A 83 -5.27 -17.21 49.02
CA ASP A 83 -5.31 -18.61 49.51
C ASP A 83 -3.95 -19.10 50.08
N GLY A 84 -3.21 -18.22 50.76
CA GLY A 84 -1.89 -18.52 51.30
C GLY A 84 -0.78 -18.70 50.25
N CYS A 85 -1.08 -18.43 48.98
CA CYS A 85 -0.14 -18.49 47.87
C CYS A 85 0.22 -17.09 47.38
N PRO A 86 1.48 -16.85 46.97
CA PRO A 86 1.90 -15.59 46.40
C PRO A 86 1.19 -15.35 45.07
N LEU A 87 0.60 -14.16 44.93
CA LEU A 87 -0.10 -13.69 43.75
C LEU A 87 0.90 -13.00 42.80
N ILE A 88 0.83 -13.32 41.52
CA ILE A 88 1.72 -12.76 40.49
C ILE A 88 0.86 -12.33 39.31
N GLU A 89 0.75 -11.02 39.12
CA GLU A 89 0.11 -10.44 37.95
C GLU A 89 0.96 -10.67 36.69
N MET A 90 0.28 -11.16 35.65
CA MET A 90 0.78 -11.46 34.33
C MET A 90 0.09 -10.53 33.33
N HIS A 91 0.87 -9.96 32.40
CA HIS A 91 0.35 -9.11 31.33
C HIS A 91 -0.04 -9.90 30.06
N ASP A 92 -0.30 -11.19 30.19
CA ASP A 92 -0.69 -12.07 29.08
C ASP A 92 -2.21 -12.13 28.92
N SER A 93 -2.66 -12.58 27.75
CA SER A 93 -4.05 -13.02 27.60
C SER A 93 -4.30 -14.24 28.47
N PRO A 94 -5.45 -14.31 29.19
CA PRO A 94 -5.85 -15.50 29.93
C PRO A 94 -5.85 -16.77 29.06
N ASP A 95 -6.27 -16.65 27.80
CA ASP A 95 -6.36 -17.79 26.88
C ASP A 95 -4.99 -18.32 26.47
N GLU A 96 -4.04 -17.42 26.17
CA GLU A 96 -2.67 -17.81 25.82
C GLU A 96 -1.91 -18.39 27.01
N LEU A 97 -2.10 -17.80 28.20
CA LEU A 97 -1.51 -18.30 29.44
C LEU A 97 -2.08 -19.68 29.79
N ARG A 98 -3.40 -19.86 29.72
CA ARG A 98 -4.05 -21.17 29.91
C ARG A 98 -3.51 -22.20 28.93
N HIS A 99 -3.38 -21.85 27.65
CA HIS A 99 -2.85 -22.73 26.61
C HIS A 99 -1.42 -23.16 26.92
N LEU A 100 -0.54 -22.23 27.31
CA LEU A 100 0.83 -22.55 27.73
C LEU A 100 0.84 -23.48 28.94
N LEU A 101 0.09 -23.15 30.00
CA LEU A 101 0.06 -23.94 31.24
C LEU A 101 -0.44 -25.36 30.95
N ARG A 102 -1.49 -25.52 30.13
CA ARG A 102 -1.95 -26.85 29.70
C ARG A 102 -0.86 -27.65 29.01
N ILE A 103 -0.04 -27.04 28.15
CA ILE A 103 1.13 -27.71 27.54
C ILE A 103 2.13 -28.15 28.60
N LEU A 104 2.46 -27.29 29.56
CA LEU A 104 3.49 -27.59 30.58
C LEU A 104 3.07 -28.70 31.54
N TYR A 105 1.78 -28.77 31.90
CA TYR A 105 1.26 -29.78 32.82
C TYR A 105 0.84 -31.08 32.13
N SER A 106 0.27 -31.00 30.93
CA SER A 106 -0.20 -32.19 30.20
C SER A 106 0.85 -32.74 29.23
N GLY A 107 1.96 -32.03 29.05
CA GLY A 107 3.11 -32.43 28.22
C GLY A 107 2.72 -32.80 26.79
N ARG A 108 3.37 -33.85 26.28
CA ARG A 108 3.13 -34.39 24.94
C ARG A 108 1.69 -34.78 24.66
N ASN A 109 0.77 -34.87 25.62
CA ASN A 109 -0.62 -35.24 25.36
C ASN A 109 -1.47 -34.11 24.79
N TYR A 110 -1.12 -32.85 25.05
CA TYR A 110 -1.89 -31.68 24.62
C TYR A 110 -1.39 -31.08 23.30
N PHE A 111 -0.07 -31.14 23.05
CA PHE A 111 0.55 -30.71 21.79
C PHE A 111 1.33 -31.87 21.12
N ARG A 112 0.64 -33.00 20.90
CA ARG A 112 1.23 -34.26 20.39
C ARG A 112 1.92 -34.06 19.04
N PRO A 113 3.22 -34.38 18.89
CA PRO A 113 3.93 -34.32 17.60
C PRO A 113 3.17 -34.97 16.45
N ASP A 114 2.48 -36.09 16.73
CA ASP A 114 1.72 -36.87 15.75
C ASP A 114 0.29 -36.37 15.51
N SER A 115 -0.14 -35.32 16.22
CA SER A 115 -1.46 -34.72 16.05
C SER A 115 -1.39 -33.45 15.21
N ARG A 116 -2.45 -33.21 14.44
CA ARG A 116 -2.58 -32.06 13.57
C ARG A 116 -3.12 -30.85 14.34
N ALA A 117 -2.27 -29.87 14.60
CA ALA A 117 -2.62 -28.65 15.33
C ALA A 117 -3.31 -27.62 14.41
N ASP A 118 -4.15 -26.75 14.98
CA ASP A 118 -4.60 -25.55 14.27
C ASP A 118 -3.52 -24.45 14.31
N PHE A 119 -3.65 -23.47 13.42
CA PHE A 119 -2.68 -22.38 13.33
C PHE A 119 -2.67 -21.52 14.59
N ALA A 120 -3.84 -21.20 15.15
CA ALA A 120 -3.96 -20.40 16.38
C ALA A 120 -3.19 -21.00 17.57
N SER A 121 -3.29 -22.32 17.77
CA SER A 121 -2.54 -23.04 18.81
C SER A 121 -1.03 -22.97 18.56
N VAL A 122 -0.58 -23.16 17.32
CA VAL A 122 0.84 -23.05 16.96
C VAL A 122 1.35 -21.62 17.18
N ALA A 123 0.58 -20.62 16.76
CA ALA A 123 0.89 -19.20 16.93
C ALA A 123 1.01 -18.80 18.41
N SER A 124 0.03 -19.18 19.23
CA SER A 124 0.04 -18.94 20.67
C SER A 124 1.24 -19.64 21.33
N THR A 125 1.50 -20.89 20.95
CA THR A 125 2.66 -21.65 21.45
C THR A 125 3.97 -20.95 21.11
N ILE A 126 4.15 -20.44 19.89
CA ILE A 126 5.35 -19.70 19.50
C ILE A 126 5.50 -18.41 20.33
N ARG A 127 4.43 -17.60 20.45
CA ARG A 127 4.46 -16.34 21.21
C ARG A 127 4.85 -16.57 22.67
N MET A 128 4.19 -17.54 23.31
CA MET A 128 4.39 -17.85 24.72
C MET A 128 5.74 -18.53 24.97
N ALA A 129 6.13 -19.51 24.15
CA ALA A 129 7.43 -20.17 24.29
C ALA A 129 8.59 -19.20 24.05
N HIS A 130 8.46 -18.26 23.10
CA HIS A 130 9.44 -17.20 22.89
C HIS A 130 9.50 -16.23 24.07
N LYS A 131 8.34 -15.71 24.53
CA LYS A 131 8.24 -14.76 25.65
C LYS A 131 8.84 -15.34 26.94
N TYR A 132 8.56 -16.61 27.22
CA TYR A 132 9.01 -17.31 28.41
C TYR A 132 10.31 -18.13 28.21
N GLN A 133 10.97 -18.00 27.05
CA GLN A 133 12.24 -18.68 26.75
C GLN A 133 12.21 -20.22 26.95
N ILE A 134 11.13 -20.86 26.50
CA ILE A 134 10.94 -22.32 26.56
C ILE A 134 11.38 -22.91 25.21
N GLN A 135 12.69 -23.14 25.06
CA GLN A 135 13.31 -23.37 23.75
C GLN A 135 12.81 -24.64 23.05
N ASP A 136 12.64 -25.75 23.76
CA ASP A 136 12.19 -27.01 23.14
C ASP A 136 10.79 -26.88 22.55
N LEU A 137 9.89 -26.23 23.29
CA LEU A 137 8.52 -25.98 22.83
C LEU A 137 8.49 -25.00 21.65
N LEU A 138 9.37 -24.00 21.66
CA LEU A 138 9.53 -23.06 20.55
C LEU A 138 9.97 -23.81 19.28
N MET A 139 10.96 -24.69 19.37
CA MET A 139 11.44 -25.49 18.23
C MET A 139 10.34 -26.40 17.66
N ASP A 140 9.61 -27.12 18.52
CA ASP A 140 8.51 -27.99 18.10
C ASP A 140 7.41 -27.22 17.35
N ALA A 141 7.02 -26.04 17.88
CA ALA A 141 6.01 -25.21 17.24
C ALA A 141 6.52 -24.58 15.93
N MET A 142 7.79 -24.18 15.87
CA MET A 142 8.43 -23.69 14.66
C MET A 142 8.48 -24.75 13.56
N ASP A 143 8.83 -25.99 13.90
CA ASP A 143 8.92 -27.07 12.93
C ASP A 143 7.55 -27.42 12.34
N ARG A 144 6.48 -27.35 13.15
CA ARG A 144 5.10 -27.41 12.64
C ARG A 144 4.80 -26.29 11.67
N LEU A 145 5.15 -25.04 12.01
CA LEU A 145 4.88 -23.89 11.15
C LEU A 145 5.58 -24.03 9.77
N LYS A 146 6.82 -24.55 9.76
CA LYS A 146 7.58 -24.85 8.52
C LYS A 146 6.96 -25.95 7.66
N THR A 147 6.14 -26.85 8.23
CA THR A 147 5.45 -27.88 7.42
C THR A 147 4.44 -27.29 6.43
N TYR A 148 3.93 -26.09 6.70
CA TYR A 148 3.04 -25.35 5.79
C TYR A 148 3.79 -24.22 5.07
N TYR A 149 4.48 -23.35 5.81
CA TYR A 149 5.35 -22.30 5.24
C TYR A 149 6.72 -22.89 4.88
N THR A 150 6.68 -23.80 3.91
CA THR A 150 7.83 -24.61 3.48
C THR A 150 8.68 -23.90 2.44
N THR A 151 9.98 -24.19 2.41
CA THR A 151 10.89 -23.76 1.34
C THR A 151 10.94 -24.74 0.17
N ASP A 152 10.21 -25.87 0.25
CA ASP A 152 10.15 -26.90 -0.79
C ASP A 152 8.90 -26.70 -1.68
N LEU A 153 9.13 -26.44 -2.96
CA LEU A 153 8.07 -26.20 -3.94
C LEU A 153 7.15 -27.42 -4.10
N SER A 154 7.70 -28.64 -4.06
CA SER A 154 6.90 -29.86 -4.25
C SER A 154 5.97 -30.10 -3.06
N ILE A 155 6.43 -29.78 -1.84
CA ILE A 155 5.57 -29.78 -0.65
C ILE A 155 4.50 -28.70 -0.80
N TRP A 156 4.87 -27.46 -1.13
CA TRP A 156 3.92 -26.37 -1.34
C TRP A 156 2.83 -26.71 -2.36
N GLN A 157 3.22 -27.26 -3.51
CA GLN A 157 2.31 -27.71 -4.57
C GLN A 157 1.34 -28.79 -4.10
N ARG A 158 1.79 -29.72 -3.24
CA ARG A 158 0.93 -30.76 -2.66
C ARG A 158 -0.08 -30.20 -1.66
N LEU A 159 0.26 -29.08 -1.00
CA LEU A 159 -0.64 -28.42 -0.05
C LEU A 159 -1.75 -27.62 -0.76
N TYR A 160 -1.64 -27.34 -2.06
CA TYR A 160 -2.74 -26.71 -2.81
C TYR A 160 -3.96 -27.63 -2.87
N GLY A 161 -5.11 -27.10 -2.45
CA GLY A 161 -6.36 -27.85 -2.38
C GLY A 161 -6.44 -28.84 -1.21
N ALA A 162 -5.35 -29.02 -0.46
CA ALA A 162 -5.36 -29.76 0.80
C ALA A 162 -5.80 -28.84 1.94
N ASP A 163 -6.34 -29.46 2.99
CA ASP A 163 -6.73 -28.77 4.22
C ASP A 163 -5.52 -28.39 5.09
N GLY A 164 -4.27 -28.61 4.66
CA GLY A 164 -3.04 -28.30 5.42
C GLY A 164 -1.98 -29.39 5.30
N SER A 165 -0.97 -29.34 6.18
CA SER A 165 0.05 -30.39 6.28
C SER A 165 -0.40 -31.54 7.19
N SER A 166 0.43 -32.57 7.31
CA SER A 166 0.22 -33.65 8.29
C SER A 166 0.28 -33.16 9.75
N ALA A 167 1.06 -32.10 10.02
CA ALA A 167 1.31 -31.62 11.37
C ALA A 167 0.49 -30.37 11.75
N MET A 168 -0.05 -29.66 10.76
CA MET A 168 -0.79 -28.41 10.95
C MET A 168 -1.94 -28.26 9.96
N LYS A 169 -3.10 -27.79 10.42
CA LYS A 169 -4.20 -27.37 9.55
C LYS A 169 -3.80 -26.15 8.74
N ARG A 170 -4.43 -25.98 7.58
CA ARG A 170 -4.22 -24.84 6.70
C ARG A 170 -4.65 -23.58 7.45
N PRO A 171 -3.75 -22.59 7.59
CA PRO A 171 -4.14 -21.27 8.04
C PRO A 171 -5.15 -20.68 7.06
N SER A 172 -6.15 -19.99 7.59
CA SER A 172 -6.98 -19.09 6.80
C SER A 172 -6.11 -18.02 6.12
N ASP A 173 -6.60 -17.43 5.03
CA ASP A 173 -5.84 -16.40 4.33
C ASP A 173 -5.56 -15.19 5.26
N ALA A 174 -6.47 -14.89 6.20
CA ALA A 174 -6.32 -13.84 7.23
C ALA A 174 -5.16 -14.08 8.20
N GLU A 175 -4.91 -15.34 8.58
CA GLU A 175 -3.82 -15.72 9.49
C GLU A 175 -2.42 -15.57 8.88
N ALA A 176 -2.32 -15.28 7.58
CA ALA A 176 -1.04 -15.03 6.91
C ALA A 176 -0.29 -13.82 7.49
N ILE A 177 -1.01 -12.77 7.90
CA ILE A 177 -0.42 -11.59 8.54
C ILE A 177 0.22 -12.00 9.87
N THR A 178 -0.49 -12.80 10.67
CA THR A 178 0.04 -13.35 11.92
C THR A 178 1.29 -14.19 11.66
N ALA A 179 1.33 -14.98 10.59
CA ALA A 179 2.52 -15.76 10.26
C ALA A 179 3.75 -14.89 9.92
N VAL A 180 3.56 -13.74 9.27
CA VAL A 180 4.65 -12.75 9.06
C VAL A 180 5.14 -12.22 10.40
N SER A 181 4.22 -11.80 11.27
CA SER A 181 4.55 -11.29 12.61
C SER A 181 5.31 -12.33 13.45
N LEU A 182 4.89 -13.60 13.40
CA LEU A 182 5.60 -14.70 14.05
C LEU A 182 7.00 -14.87 13.47
N ALA A 183 7.14 -14.95 12.14
CA ALA A 183 8.43 -15.12 11.49
C ALA A 183 9.42 -14.01 11.84
N ARG A 184 8.93 -12.77 11.99
CA ARG A 184 9.71 -11.62 12.48
C ARG A 184 10.08 -11.77 13.95
N LEU A 185 9.13 -12.14 14.81
CA LEU A 185 9.35 -12.34 16.25
C LEU A 185 10.48 -13.34 16.53
N ILE A 186 10.47 -14.49 15.85
CA ILE A 186 11.46 -15.56 16.03
C ILE A 186 12.67 -15.45 15.09
N ASN A 187 12.75 -14.37 14.31
CA ASN A 187 13.79 -14.13 13.30
C ASN A 187 14.04 -15.32 12.33
N THR A 188 12.97 -15.98 11.88
CA THR A 188 13.06 -17.17 11.01
C THR A 188 12.80 -16.81 9.55
N GLN A 189 13.89 -16.65 8.80
CA GLN A 189 13.85 -16.20 7.40
C GLN A 189 13.30 -17.24 6.41
N SER A 190 13.24 -18.53 6.77
CA SER A 190 12.69 -19.56 5.89
C SER A 190 11.16 -19.48 5.72
N ILE A 191 10.47 -18.91 6.71
CA ILE A 191 8.99 -18.78 6.74
C ILE A 191 8.55 -17.49 6.06
N LEU A 192 9.31 -16.41 6.26
CA LEU A 192 8.92 -15.06 5.88
C LEU A 192 8.55 -14.88 4.39
N PRO A 193 9.33 -15.37 3.40
CA PRO A 193 9.00 -15.20 1.98
C PRO A 193 7.65 -15.81 1.60
N ILE A 194 7.33 -16.99 2.15
CA ILE A 194 6.08 -17.68 1.86
C ILE A 194 4.93 -16.99 2.58
N ALA A 195 5.12 -16.56 3.83
CA ALA A 195 4.11 -15.79 4.54
C ALA A 195 3.75 -14.48 3.82
N LEU A 196 4.75 -13.71 3.37
CA LEU A 196 4.54 -12.50 2.55
C LEU A 196 3.87 -12.81 1.22
N TYR A 197 4.24 -13.92 0.57
CA TYR A 197 3.57 -14.38 -0.65
C TYR A 197 2.09 -14.71 -0.43
N VAL A 198 1.73 -15.33 0.70
CA VAL A 198 0.32 -15.60 1.06
C VAL A 198 -0.42 -14.28 1.35
N CYS A 199 0.20 -13.33 2.05
CA CYS A 199 -0.38 -11.99 2.26
C CYS A 199 -0.68 -11.28 0.92
N CYS A 200 0.13 -11.49 -0.13
CA CYS A 200 -0.17 -10.96 -1.45
C CYS A 200 -1.50 -11.49 -2.04
N GLN A 201 -2.02 -12.61 -1.56
CA GLN A 201 -3.27 -13.23 -2.05
C GLN A 201 -4.53 -12.73 -1.36
N LEU A 202 -4.40 -11.94 -0.28
CA LEU A 202 -5.53 -11.27 0.35
C LEU A 202 -6.23 -10.34 -0.64
N ASP A 203 -7.47 -9.93 -0.35
CA ASP A 203 -8.03 -8.78 -1.06
C ASP A 203 -7.27 -7.49 -0.66
N THR A 204 -7.51 -6.39 -1.39
CA THR A 204 -6.76 -5.15 -1.18
C THR A 204 -7.06 -4.51 0.16
N TYR A 205 -8.31 -4.56 0.64
CA TYR A 205 -8.69 -3.92 1.91
C TYR A 205 -8.20 -4.73 3.10
N SER A 206 -8.35 -6.06 3.09
CA SER A 206 -7.77 -6.92 4.14
C SER A 206 -6.25 -6.78 4.24
N LEU A 207 -5.56 -6.53 3.12
CA LEU A 207 -4.12 -6.27 3.13
C LEU A 207 -3.77 -4.90 3.75
N LEU A 208 -4.57 -3.86 3.49
CA LEU A 208 -4.34 -2.49 3.97
C LEU A 208 -4.78 -2.29 5.43
N ASP A 209 -5.99 -2.72 5.77
CA ASP A 209 -6.64 -2.49 7.06
C ASP A 209 -6.27 -3.55 8.10
N GLY A 210 -5.80 -4.72 7.64
CA GLY A 210 -5.53 -5.87 8.48
C GLY A 210 -6.75 -6.78 8.64
N THR A 211 -6.58 -7.84 9.43
CA THR A 211 -7.61 -8.86 9.63
C THR A 211 -7.96 -9.05 11.10
N PRO A 212 -9.22 -9.29 11.46
CA PRO A 212 -9.63 -9.43 12.85
C PRO A 212 -9.10 -10.72 13.46
N LEU A 213 -8.53 -10.60 14.65
CA LEU A 213 -8.14 -11.70 15.52
C LEU A 213 -9.27 -12.08 16.48
N PRO A 214 -9.25 -13.29 17.08
CA PRO A 214 -10.28 -13.74 18.01
C PRO A 214 -10.47 -12.84 19.25
N ASP A 215 -9.44 -12.09 19.63
CA ASP A 215 -9.46 -11.14 20.77
C ASP A 215 -10.05 -9.76 20.39
N GLY A 216 -10.51 -9.58 19.15
CA GLY A 216 -11.05 -8.33 18.64
C GLY A 216 -9.99 -7.32 18.16
N THR A 217 -8.70 -7.64 18.29
CA THR A 217 -7.62 -6.81 17.72
C THR A 217 -7.45 -7.07 16.22
N LEU A 218 -6.78 -6.17 15.51
CA LEU A 218 -6.46 -6.34 14.09
C LEU A 218 -5.01 -6.81 13.93
N ALA A 219 -4.81 -7.91 13.22
CA ALA A 219 -3.51 -8.30 12.70
C ALA A 219 -3.20 -7.43 11.47
N CYS A 220 -2.24 -6.51 11.61
CA CYS A 220 -1.77 -5.64 10.54
C CYS A 220 -0.30 -5.93 10.22
N LEU A 221 0.08 -5.75 8.95
CA LEU A 221 1.48 -5.76 8.55
C LEU A 221 2.17 -4.46 8.99
N SER A 222 3.47 -4.53 9.25
CA SER A 222 4.29 -3.31 9.35
C SER A 222 4.21 -2.53 8.03
N THR A 223 4.37 -1.21 8.06
CA THR A 223 4.37 -0.38 6.83
C THR A 223 5.40 -0.87 5.81
N GLU A 224 6.53 -1.39 6.28
CA GLU A 224 7.59 -1.94 5.43
C GLU A 224 7.16 -3.26 4.76
N ASP A 225 6.55 -4.19 5.51
CA ASP A 225 6.05 -5.45 4.95
C ASP A 225 4.81 -5.26 4.07
N LEU A 226 3.96 -4.29 4.40
CA LEU A 226 2.84 -3.88 3.56
C LEU A 226 3.34 -3.35 2.20
N ALA A 227 4.35 -2.48 2.21
CA ALA A 227 4.99 -2.00 0.99
C ALA A 227 5.59 -3.15 0.17
N ARG A 228 6.27 -4.11 0.82
CA ARG A 228 6.80 -5.32 0.17
C ARG A 228 5.70 -6.15 -0.49
N CYS A 229 4.56 -6.34 0.17
CA CYS A 229 3.43 -7.08 -0.40
C CYS A 229 2.81 -6.35 -1.61
N ILE A 230 2.62 -5.04 -1.54
CA ILE A 230 2.07 -4.25 -2.65
C ILE A 230 2.99 -4.28 -3.88
N ASP A 231 4.29 -4.02 -3.70
CA ASP A 231 5.26 -4.12 -4.79
C ASP A 231 5.42 -5.58 -5.26
N GLY A 232 5.34 -6.54 -4.33
CA GLY A 232 5.34 -7.96 -4.58
C GLY A 232 4.20 -8.41 -5.49
N ARG A 233 2.97 -7.91 -5.28
CA ARG A 233 1.80 -8.17 -6.15
C ARG A 233 2.09 -7.79 -7.61
N ALA A 234 2.65 -6.61 -7.85
CA ALA A 234 3.00 -6.18 -9.21
C ALA A 234 4.06 -7.10 -9.84
N ARG A 235 5.10 -7.49 -9.08
CA ARG A 235 6.17 -8.39 -9.55
C ARG A 235 5.64 -9.80 -9.83
N LEU A 236 4.82 -10.36 -8.95
CA LEU A 236 4.21 -11.68 -9.12
C LEU A 236 3.36 -11.74 -10.38
N LEU A 237 2.54 -10.72 -10.61
CA LEU A 237 1.71 -10.64 -11.81
C LEU A 237 2.55 -10.64 -13.10
N GLN A 238 3.64 -9.88 -13.12
CA GLN A 238 4.59 -9.85 -14.24
C GLN A 238 5.29 -11.20 -14.44
N GLU A 239 5.76 -11.81 -13.36
CA GLU A 239 6.47 -13.08 -13.40
C GLU A 239 5.54 -14.22 -13.85
N GLY A 240 4.27 -14.24 -13.44
CA GLY A 240 3.30 -15.19 -13.96
C GLY A 240 3.20 -15.12 -15.48
N CYS A 241 3.07 -13.92 -16.03
CA CYS A 241 3.01 -13.74 -17.47
C CYS A 241 4.32 -14.10 -18.18
N ARG A 242 5.47 -13.80 -17.56
CA ARG A 242 6.79 -14.19 -18.08
C ARG A 242 6.97 -15.72 -18.10
N VAL A 243 6.55 -16.42 -17.04
CA VAL A 243 6.57 -17.88 -16.98
C VAL A 243 5.72 -18.47 -18.11
N GLY A 244 4.49 -17.98 -18.29
CA GLY A 244 3.61 -18.42 -19.38
C GLY A 244 4.20 -18.17 -20.76
N SER A 245 4.77 -16.97 -21.00
CA SER A 245 5.34 -16.62 -22.30
C SER A 245 6.59 -17.43 -22.64
N GLN A 246 7.48 -17.65 -21.66
CA GLN A 246 8.68 -18.49 -21.83
C GLN A 246 8.35 -19.95 -22.13
N ALA A 247 7.27 -20.48 -21.55
CA ALA A 247 6.81 -21.83 -21.83
C ALA A 247 6.20 -21.96 -23.24
N LEU A 248 5.44 -20.94 -23.70
CA LEU A 248 4.82 -20.95 -25.02
C LEU A 248 5.81 -20.68 -26.17
N TRP A 249 6.83 -19.85 -25.93
CA TRP A 249 7.71 -19.29 -26.96
C TRP A 249 9.09 -19.96 -27.01
N LEU A 250 9.09 -21.30 -27.02
CA LEU A 250 10.30 -22.08 -27.28
C LEU A 250 10.74 -21.90 -28.74
N ASP A 251 11.93 -21.32 -28.93
CA ASP A 251 12.54 -20.95 -30.22
C ASP A 251 12.79 -22.15 -31.16
N ARG A 252 12.68 -23.39 -30.67
CA ARG A 252 12.93 -24.63 -31.44
C ARG A 252 11.86 -25.70 -31.23
N ARG A 253 11.55 -26.44 -32.31
CA ARG A 253 10.81 -27.71 -32.23
C ARG A 253 11.61 -28.71 -31.40
N THR A 254 10.94 -29.58 -30.65
CA THR A 254 11.62 -30.75 -30.07
C THR A 254 12.24 -31.58 -31.22
N PRO A 255 13.44 -32.16 -31.04
CA PRO A 255 14.15 -32.88 -32.11
C PRO A 255 13.29 -33.94 -32.83
N ASN A 256 12.34 -34.53 -32.12
CA ASN A 256 11.46 -35.60 -32.62
C ASN A 256 10.11 -35.09 -33.14
N CYS A 257 9.89 -33.77 -33.21
CA CYS A 257 8.67 -33.19 -33.77
C CYS A 257 8.66 -33.31 -35.30
N ARG A 258 7.70 -34.07 -35.83
CA ARG A 258 7.50 -34.27 -37.28
C ARG A 258 6.53 -33.27 -37.92
N SER A 259 5.79 -32.49 -37.12
CA SER A 259 4.83 -31.51 -37.61
C SER A 259 5.49 -30.15 -37.85
N GLU A 260 5.43 -29.67 -39.09
CA GLU A 260 5.84 -28.30 -39.45
C GLU A 260 4.86 -27.24 -38.94
N ALA A 261 3.65 -27.66 -38.57
CA ALA A 261 2.62 -26.78 -38.00
C ALA A 261 2.89 -26.48 -36.52
N CYS A 262 3.66 -27.29 -35.77
CA CYS A 262 3.88 -27.08 -34.33
C CYS A 262 4.53 -25.72 -33.99
N PRO A 263 5.65 -25.30 -34.61
CA PRO A 263 6.23 -23.98 -34.33
C PRO A 263 5.29 -22.81 -34.68
N ARG A 264 4.48 -22.98 -35.73
CA ARG A 264 3.48 -22.00 -36.15
C ARG A 264 2.29 -21.96 -35.19
N ALA A 265 1.72 -23.11 -34.84
CA ALA A 265 0.62 -23.22 -33.89
C ALA A 265 1.00 -22.68 -32.49
N ARG A 266 2.27 -22.77 -32.07
CA ARG A 266 2.79 -22.09 -30.86
C ARG A 266 2.73 -20.56 -30.96
N LEU A 267 3.11 -19.99 -32.11
CA LEU A 267 3.07 -18.56 -32.40
C LEU A 267 1.65 -18.03 -32.65
N TYR A 268 0.66 -18.90 -32.82
CA TYR A 268 -0.74 -18.53 -33.15
C TYR A 268 -1.75 -19.02 -32.12
N ALA A 269 -1.32 -19.76 -31.09
CA ALA A 269 -2.17 -20.15 -29.99
C ALA A 269 -2.65 -18.87 -29.30
N LYS A 270 -3.94 -18.57 -29.47
CA LYS A 270 -4.61 -17.56 -28.66
C LYS A 270 -4.78 -18.16 -27.28
N PRO A 271 -4.20 -17.58 -26.20
CA PRO A 271 -4.61 -17.95 -24.87
C PRO A 271 -6.13 -17.74 -24.79
N GLN A 272 -6.89 -18.82 -24.58
CA GLN A 272 -8.35 -18.72 -24.37
C GLN A 272 -8.66 -18.01 -23.05
N GLU A 273 -7.73 -18.10 -22.09
CA GLU A 273 -7.76 -17.35 -20.84
C GLU A 273 -6.47 -16.53 -20.65
N PRO A 274 -6.55 -15.32 -20.07
CA PRO A 274 -5.37 -14.63 -19.58
C PRO A 274 -4.65 -15.53 -18.56
N TYR A 275 -3.31 -15.46 -18.48
CA TYR A 275 -2.55 -16.17 -17.44
C TYR A 275 -2.99 -15.77 -16.01
N VAL A 276 -3.76 -14.70 -15.90
CA VAL A 276 -4.28 -14.12 -14.68
C VAL A 276 -5.71 -14.63 -14.47
N THR A 277 -5.92 -15.48 -13.47
CA THR A 277 -7.26 -15.90 -13.07
C THR A 277 -7.88 -14.82 -12.17
N PRO A 278 -9.10 -14.34 -12.45
CA PRO A 278 -9.77 -13.37 -11.58
C PRO A 278 -9.87 -13.88 -10.13
N GLY A 279 -9.50 -13.04 -9.16
CA GLY A 279 -9.44 -13.36 -7.73
C GLY A 279 -8.24 -14.21 -7.31
N LYS A 280 -7.34 -14.56 -8.25
CA LYS A 280 -6.07 -15.27 -8.02
C LYS A 280 -4.96 -14.69 -8.89
N GLU A 281 -4.99 -13.37 -9.07
CA GLU A 281 -4.10 -12.63 -9.97
C GLU A 281 -2.62 -12.81 -9.61
N TYR A 282 -2.33 -12.96 -8.33
CA TYR A 282 -0.98 -13.03 -7.77
C TYR A 282 -0.52 -14.47 -7.46
N ASP A 283 -1.35 -15.48 -7.76
CA ASP A 283 -1.09 -16.88 -7.45
C ASP A 283 -0.30 -17.56 -8.57
N VAL A 284 1.01 -17.27 -8.63
CA VAL A 284 1.91 -17.81 -9.66
C VAL A 284 2.27 -19.28 -9.43
N PHE A 285 2.24 -19.75 -8.18
CA PHE A 285 2.66 -21.11 -7.81
C PHE A 285 1.53 -22.13 -7.80
N ARG A 286 0.30 -21.71 -8.10
CA ARG A 286 -0.85 -22.61 -8.25
C ARG A 286 -0.53 -23.76 -9.19
N VAL A 287 -0.82 -24.97 -8.73
CA VAL A 287 -0.83 -26.15 -9.61
C VAL A 287 -2.00 -26.01 -10.58
N ARG A 288 -1.70 -25.58 -11.81
CA ARG A 288 -2.65 -25.54 -12.92
C ARG A 288 -2.40 -26.78 -13.76
N GLY A 289 -3.29 -27.78 -13.69
CA GLY A 289 -3.11 -29.13 -14.23
C GLY A 289 -2.24 -29.24 -15.49
N SER A 290 -2.85 -29.29 -16.68
CA SER A 290 -2.12 -29.09 -17.93
C SER A 290 -2.26 -27.63 -18.33
N ILE A 291 -1.57 -26.73 -17.62
CA ILE A 291 -1.58 -25.29 -17.91
C ILE A 291 -1.32 -25.01 -19.40
N ILE A 292 -0.48 -25.83 -20.02
CA ILE A 292 -0.21 -25.76 -21.45
C ILE A 292 -1.45 -26.14 -22.26
N ALA A 293 -2.20 -27.19 -21.89
CA ALA A 293 -3.46 -27.50 -22.58
C ALA A 293 -4.54 -26.42 -22.37
N GLU A 294 -4.68 -25.86 -21.18
CA GLU A 294 -5.60 -24.74 -20.90
C GLU A 294 -5.25 -23.50 -21.74
N MET A 295 -3.96 -23.14 -21.78
CA MET A 295 -3.46 -22.00 -22.55
C MET A 295 -3.60 -22.21 -24.06
N LEU A 296 -3.44 -23.43 -24.52
CA LEU A 296 -3.53 -23.77 -25.93
C LEU A 296 -4.99 -23.95 -26.39
N GLY A 297 -5.88 -24.37 -25.50
CA GLY A 297 -7.27 -24.73 -25.81
C GLY A 297 -7.39 -25.91 -26.79
N ASP A 298 -8.63 -26.33 -27.04
CA ASP A 298 -8.94 -27.51 -27.88
C ASP A 298 -8.61 -27.34 -29.37
N GLN A 299 -8.29 -26.12 -29.81
CA GLN A 299 -8.13 -25.77 -31.23
C GLN A 299 -6.69 -25.81 -31.75
N THR A 300 -5.70 -26.19 -30.93
CA THR A 300 -4.29 -26.12 -31.33
C THR A 300 -3.74 -27.45 -31.82
N GLN A 301 -3.20 -27.45 -33.05
CA GLN A 301 -2.54 -28.61 -33.68
C GLN A 301 -1.09 -28.78 -33.19
N ILE A 302 -0.85 -28.72 -31.88
CA ILE A 302 0.48 -28.94 -31.30
C ILE A 302 0.62 -30.42 -30.91
N CYS A 303 1.68 -31.07 -31.37
CA CYS A 303 1.90 -32.48 -31.08
C CYS A 303 2.24 -32.71 -29.59
N PRO A 304 1.94 -33.91 -29.03
CA PRO A 304 2.19 -34.21 -27.62
C PRO A 304 3.64 -33.99 -27.17
N LEU A 305 4.62 -34.28 -28.04
CA LEU A 305 6.04 -34.07 -27.73
C LEU A 305 6.39 -32.58 -27.53
N CYS A 306 5.75 -31.70 -28.30
CA CYS A 306 5.91 -30.26 -28.15
C CYS A 306 5.23 -29.76 -26.88
N VAL A 307 4.04 -30.27 -26.52
CA VAL A 307 3.33 -29.95 -25.27
C VAL A 307 4.15 -30.39 -24.05
N ALA A 308 4.73 -31.59 -24.08
CA ALA A 308 5.60 -32.08 -23.02
C ALA A 308 6.83 -31.19 -22.82
N GLN A 309 7.48 -30.76 -23.90
CA GLN A 309 8.61 -29.83 -23.83
C GLN A 309 8.23 -28.47 -23.20
N MET A 310 7.05 -27.94 -23.55
CA MET A 310 6.53 -26.70 -22.98
C MET A 310 6.21 -26.85 -21.49
N THR A 311 5.67 -28.00 -21.09
CA THR A 311 5.36 -28.32 -19.70
C THR A 311 6.65 -28.35 -18.86
N VAL A 312 7.68 -29.06 -19.34
CA VAL A 312 9.01 -29.08 -18.69
C VAL A 312 9.60 -27.67 -18.57
N LYS A 313 9.46 -26.83 -19.61
CA LYS A 313 9.95 -25.45 -19.55
C LYS A 313 9.18 -24.60 -18.54
N HIS A 314 7.86 -24.75 -18.48
CA HIS A 314 7.02 -24.08 -17.48
C HIS A 314 7.45 -24.47 -16.06
N GLU A 315 7.60 -25.77 -15.79
CA GLU A 315 8.05 -26.29 -14.48
C GLU A 315 9.43 -25.75 -14.08
N GLN A 316 10.37 -25.65 -15.03
CA GLN A 316 11.69 -25.05 -14.81
C GLN A 316 11.60 -23.57 -14.41
N GLU A 317 10.73 -22.80 -15.08
CA GLU A 317 10.55 -21.38 -14.78
C GLU A 317 9.84 -21.16 -13.44
N ILE A 318 8.90 -22.04 -13.06
CA ILE A 318 8.27 -22.03 -11.73
C ILE A 318 9.31 -22.35 -10.63
N HIS A 319 10.14 -23.38 -10.82
CA HIS A 319 11.23 -23.70 -9.88
C HIS A 319 12.23 -22.54 -9.73
N ARG A 320 12.58 -21.89 -10.85
CA ARG A 320 13.44 -20.69 -10.83
C ARG A 320 12.81 -19.58 -10.00
N LEU A 321 11.53 -19.26 -10.25
CA LEU A 321 10.82 -18.22 -9.54
C LEU A 321 10.70 -18.51 -8.03
N TRP A 322 10.40 -19.77 -7.67
CA TRP A 322 10.34 -20.21 -6.28
C TRP A 322 11.67 -19.99 -5.55
N THR A 323 12.78 -20.39 -6.19
CA THR A 323 14.14 -20.22 -5.63
C THR A 323 14.52 -18.75 -5.47
N GLU A 324 14.04 -17.87 -6.36
CA GLU A 324 14.29 -16.43 -6.30
C GLU A 324 13.35 -15.68 -5.35
N LEU A 325 12.24 -16.29 -4.93
CA LEU A 325 11.18 -15.64 -4.13
C LEU A 325 11.72 -14.90 -2.89
N PRO A 326 12.65 -15.46 -2.08
CA PRO A 326 13.22 -14.73 -0.96
C PRO A 326 13.89 -13.41 -1.38
N ASN A 327 14.69 -13.41 -2.45
CA ASN A 327 15.36 -12.20 -2.94
C ASN A 327 14.38 -11.15 -3.49
N ARG A 328 13.18 -11.57 -3.88
CA ARG A 328 12.16 -10.69 -4.48
C ARG A 328 11.33 -9.95 -3.42
N PHE A 329 11.20 -10.50 -2.22
CA PHE A 329 10.55 -9.85 -1.07
C PHE A 329 11.55 -9.26 -0.06
N ILE A 330 12.70 -9.91 0.11
CA ILE A 330 13.78 -9.52 1.02
C ILE A 330 14.85 -8.76 0.22
N CYS A 331 14.64 -7.46 0.02
CA CYS A 331 15.73 -6.57 -0.41
C CYS A 331 16.84 -6.57 0.65
N LYS A 332 18.10 -6.78 0.24
CA LYS A 332 19.31 -6.83 1.10
C LYS A 332 19.72 -5.48 1.74
N HIS A 333 18.78 -4.61 2.10
CA HIS A 333 19.07 -3.31 2.72
C HIS A 333 18.80 -3.30 4.24
N MET A 334 19.17 -4.37 4.95
CA MET A 334 18.87 -4.49 6.39
C MET A 334 20.04 -4.93 7.27
N GLU A 335 21.27 -4.49 6.98
CA GLU A 335 22.42 -4.69 7.89
C GLU A 335 23.21 -3.42 8.28
N ALA A 336 22.79 -2.20 7.88
CA ALA A 336 23.59 -1.00 8.14
C ALA A 336 22.89 0.13 8.94
N ALA A 337 21.78 -0.13 9.64
CA ALA A 337 21.11 0.90 10.43
C ALA A 337 20.53 0.38 11.76
N SER A 338 21.30 -0.39 12.53
CA SER A 338 21.11 -0.49 13.99
C SER A 338 22.16 0.35 14.72
N GLY A 339 22.16 1.66 14.43
CA GLY A 339 22.85 2.64 15.25
C GLY A 339 21.88 3.15 16.32
N SER A 340 21.85 2.51 17.48
CA SER A 340 21.05 2.90 18.65
C SER A 340 21.29 4.36 19.02
N LYS A 341 20.36 5.26 18.66
CA LYS A 341 20.24 6.55 19.34
C LYS A 341 19.48 6.33 20.64
N LYS A 342 20.22 6.31 21.75
CA LYS A 342 19.71 6.34 23.12
C LYS A 342 18.65 7.44 23.23
N ARG A 343 17.41 7.05 23.56
CA ARG A 343 16.40 7.95 24.12
C ARG A 343 16.94 8.47 25.45
N GLN A 344 17.20 9.77 25.50
CA GLN A 344 17.49 10.48 26.72
C GLN A 344 16.15 10.81 27.38
N ARG A 345 15.91 10.24 28.56
CA ARG A 345 14.74 10.51 29.40
C ARG A 345 15.03 11.82 30.15
N SER A 346 14.27 12.86 29.90
CA SER A 346 14.25 14.08 30.71
C SER A 346 13.11 13.97 31.71
N ASP A 347 13.43 14.07 32.99
CA ASP A 347 12.47 14.20 34.10
C ASP A 347 11.68 15.50 33.91
N GLU A 348 10.36 15.39 33.90
CA GLU A 348 9.43 16.52 34.03
C GLU A 348 9.33 16.89 35.51
N GLY A 349 10.12 17.90 35.91
CA GLY A 349 9.86 18.70 37.10
C GLY A 349 8.93 19.85 36.75
N VAL A 350 7.76 19.89 37.38
CA VAL A 350 6.77 20.96 37.30
C VAL A 350 7.41 22.28 37.75
N ILE A 351 7.62 23.20 36.81
CA ILE A 351 7.81 24.62 37.10
C ILE A 351 6.92 25.39 36.12
N ALA A 352 6.03 26.21 36.67
CA ALA A 352 5.17 27.10 35.92
C ALA A 352 6.04 28.13 35.17
N GLU A 353 6.27 27.90 33.87
CA GLU A 353 6.99 28.84 33.01
C GLU A 353 5.99 29.66 32.19
N THR A 354 6.06 30.97 32.42
CA THR A 354 5.49 32.05 31.61
C THR A 354 5.86 31.90 30.13
N VAL A 355 4.85 32.01 29.27
CA VAL A 355 4.92 31.98 27.80
C VAL A 355 6.02 32.90 27.25
N PRO A 356 7.03 32.39 26.51
CA PRO A 356 7.95 33.25 25.79
C PRO A 356 7.27 33.71 24.49
N SER A 357 7.10 35.03 24.35
CA SER A 357 6.66 35.70 23.13
C SER A 357 7.57 35.33 21.95
N ARG A 358 7.10 34.47 21.05
CA ARG A 358 7.76 34.15 19.77
C ARG A 358 7.82 35.41 18.91
N GLU A 359 9.02 35.88 18.61
CA GLU A 359 9.24 37.04 17.74
C GLU A 359 8.78 36.71 16.30
N LEU A 360 7.86 37.52 15.76
CA LEU A 360 7.29 37.32 14.43
C LEU A 360 8.35 37.60 13.34
N LYS A 361 8.56 36.64 12.43
CA LYS A 361 9.44 36.83 11.27
C LYS A 361 8.73 37.62 10.18
N ARG A 362 9.24 38.80 9.83
CA ARG A 362 8.72 39.64 8.74
C ARG A 362 9.12 39.09 7.38
N ASP A 363 8.18 38.98 6.44
CA ASP A 363 8.49 38.61 5.05
C ASP A 363 9.21 39.76 4.32
N GLU A 364 10.29 39.47 3.60
CA GLU A 364 11.15 40.49 2.97
C GLU A 364 10.48 41.20 1.78
N ASP A 365 9.61 40.52 1.04
CA ASP A 365 9.02 41.05 -0.20
C ASP A 365 7.64 41.68 0.04
N PHE A 366 6.94 41.22 1.07
CA PHE A 366 5.54 41.57 1.34
C PHE A 366 5.37 42.21 2.72
N TRP A 367 6.22 43.20 3.00
CA TRP A 367 6.13 44.06 4.18
C TRP A 367 6.07 45.53 3.75
N PHE A 368 4.84 46.02 3.52
CA PHE A 368 4.62 47.38 3.04
C PHE A 368 4.50 48.37 4.20
N GLU A 369 5.23 49.50 4.12
CA GLU A 369 5.18 50.56 5.14
C GLU A 369 3.81 51.23 5.27
N ASP A 370 3.05 51.26 4.18
CA ASP A 370 1.68 51.76 4.11
C ASP A 370 0.61 50.66 4.27
N GLY A 371 1.04 49.43 4.54
CA GLY A 371 0.13 48.31 4.81
C GLY A 371 -0.68 48.56 6.09
N ASN A 372 -1.96 48.16 6.06
CA ASN A 372 -2.96 48.43 7.09
C ASN A 372 -3.59 47.16 7.70
N VAL A 373 -2.99 46.00 7.43
CA VAL A 373 -3.26 44.71 8.08
C VAL A 373 -2.01 43.84 8.04
N ILE A 374 -1.80 43.04 9.07
CA ILE A 374 -0.74 42.03 9.11
C ILE A 374 -1.40 40.65 9.06
N LEU A 375 -1.03 39.84 8.06
CA LEU A 375 -1.42 38.42 8.03
C LEU A 375 -0.29 37.62 8.68
N GLU A 376 -0.61 36.82 9.70
CA GLU A 376 0.34 35.96 10.39
C GLU A 376 0.09 34.50 10.04
N ASN A 377 1.15 33.80 9.65
CA ASN A 377 1.11 32.40 9.25
C ASN A 377 2.32 31.66 9.84
N HIS A 378 2.11 30.79 10.82
CA HIS A 378 3.16 29.93 11.41
C HIS A 378 4.45 30.66 11.81
N GLY A 379 4.32 31.86 12.38
CA GLY A 379 5.41 32.74 12.81
C GLY A 379 5.95 33.67 11.72
N VAL A 380 5.34 33.71 10.53
CA VAL A 380 5.70 34.61 9.43
C VAL A 380 4.62 35.67 9.21
N GLY A 381 5.00 36.94 9.21
CA GLY A 381 4.10 38.09 9.06
C GLY A 381 4.20 38.76 7.69
N TYR A 382 3.05 39.14 7.13
CA TYR A 382 2.89 39.85 5.87
C TYR A 382 2.13 41.16 6.11
N ARG A 383 2.79 42.31 6.05
CA ARG A 383 2.14 43.62 6.21
C ARG A 383 1.63 44.12 4.86
N VAL A 384 0.31 44.07 4.67
CA VAL A 384 -0.36 44.20 3.36
C VAL A 384 -1.60 45.10 3.44
N HIS A 385 -2.32 45.27 2.32
CA HIS A 385 -3.43 46.20 2.17
C HIS A 385 -4.79 45.49 2.14
N LYS A 386 -5.65 45.77 3.14
CA LYS A 386 -7.04 45.26 3.20
C LYS A 386 -7.79 45.51 1.89
N GLY A 387 -7.76 46.74 1.39
CA GLY A 387 -8.51 47.12 0.18
C GLY A 387 -8.08 46.42 -1.10
N ILE A 388 -6.82 45.99 -1.21
CA ILE A 388 -6.34 45.20 -2.36
C ILE A 388 -6.86 43.75 -2.24
N LEU A 389 -6.75 43.17 -1.06
CA LEU A 389 -7.21 41.82 -0.76
C LEU A 389 -8.75 41.69 -0.88
N SER A 390 -9.52 42.63 -0.32
CA SER A 390 -10.99 42.66 -0.41
C SER A 390 -11.49 42.77 -1.85
N LYS A 391 -10.77 43.46 -2.73
CA LYS A 391 -11.12 43.55 -4.16
C LYS A 391 -10.89 42.24 -4.91
N THR A 392 -10.02 41.38 -4.39
CA THR A 392 -9.57 40.16 -5.07
C THR A 392 -10.33 38.93 -4.60
N SER A 393 -10.84 38.94 -3.37
CA SER A 393 -11.54 37.81 -2.74
C SER A 393 -12.71 38.30 -1.88
N THR A 394 -13.89 37.72 -2.10
CA THR A 394 -15.07 37.91 -1.25
C THR A 394 -14.83 37.39 0.16
N VAL A 395 -14.18 36.23 0.30
CA VAL A 395 -13.81 35.66 1.60
C VAL A 395 -12.90 36.59 2.39
N LEU A 396 -11.86 37.14 1.76
CA LEU A 396 -10.99 38.13 2.43
C LEU A 396 -11.72 39.44 2.71
N CYS A 397 -12.66 39.84 1.85
CA CYS A 397 -13.54 40.98 2.13
C CYS A 397 -14.34 40.76 3.41
N ASP A 398 -15.04 39.63 3.51
CA ASP A 398 -15.87 39.27 4.66
C ASP A 398 -15.04 39.09 5.92
N LEU A 399 -13.84 38.50 5.82
CA LEU A 399 -12.88 38.37 6.92
C LEU A 399 -12.58 39.71 7.59
N PHE A 400 -12.48 40.79 6.81
CA PHE A 400 -12.22 42.14 7.34
C PHE A 400 -13.47 42.90 7.77
N LEU A 401 -14.67 42.39 7.47
CA LEU A 401 -15.96 42.98 7.87
C LEU A 401 -16.43 42.47 9.23
N VAL A 402 -15.97 41.30 9.67
CA VAL A 402 -16.29 40.78 11.01
C VAL A 402 -15.66 41.72 12.06
N PRO A 403 -16.47 42.28 13.00
CA PRO A 403 -15.92 43.11 14.08
C PRO A 403 -15.03 42.23 14.93
N GLN A 404 -13.75 42.53 14.90
CA GLN A 404 -12.77 41.82 15.69
C GLN A 404 -12.93 42.18 17.19
N PRO A 405 -12.65 41.24 18.11
CA PRO A 405 -12.82 41.45 19.55
C PRO A 405 -11.93 42.60 20.06
N ARG A 406 -12.33 43.24 21.17
CA ARG A 406 -11.70 44.47 21.70
C ARG A 406 -10.24 44.30 22.15
N ASP A 407 -9.78 43.06 22.32
CA ASP A 407 -8.42 42.68 22.75
C ASP A 407 -7.59 42.13 21.59
N GLU A 408 -7.72 42.73 20.41
CA GLU A 408 -7.05 42.26 19.19
C GLU A 408 -5.53 42.50 19.24
N GLU A 409 -4.76 41.48 18.86
CA GLU A 409 -3.32 41.62 18.68
C GLU A 409 -3.04 42.65 17.59
N GLN A 410 -2.30 43.71 17.96
CA GLN A 410 -1.85 44.73 17.03
C GLN A 410 -0.33 44.75 17.01
N LEU A 411 0.23 44.78 15.80
CA LEU A 411 1.66 44.91 15.57
C LEU A 411 1.88 46.08 14.62
N ASP A 412 2.81 46.97 14.94
CA ASP A 412 3.09 48.20 14.19
C ASP A 412 1.81 49.04 13.92
N GLY A 413 0.88 49.08 14.88
CA GLY A 413 -0.40 49.80 14.77
C GLY A 413 -1.40 49.18 13.77
N CYS A 414 -1.10 48.00 13.25
CA CYS A 414 -1.95 47.24 12.32
C CYS A 414 -2.59 46.04 13.04
N PRO A 415 -3.86 45.73 12.74
CA PRO A 415 -4.50 44.51 13.21
C PRO A 415 -3.80 43.27 12.66
N VAL A 416 -3.53 42.29 13.51
CA VAL A 416 -2.94 41.00 13.14
C VAL A 416 -4.05 39.97 12.91
N VAL A 417 -4.02 39.34 11.75
CA VAL A 417 -4.97 38.30 11.33
C VAL A 417 -4.21 36.99 11.23
N HIS A 418 -4.48 36.07 12.15
CA HIS A 418 -3.87 34.75 12.15
C HIS A 418 -4.53 33.85 11.11
N MET A 419 -3.69 33.25 10.28
CA MET A 419 -4.06 32.41 9.15
C MET A 419 -3.32 31.07 9.27
N HIS A 420 -4.00 29.98 8.92
CA HIS A 420 -3.45 28.62 9.12
C HIS A 420 -2.67 28.10 7.89
N GLU A 421 -2.61 28.88 6.82
CA GLU A 421 -1.94 28.51 5.57
C GLU A 421 -0.43 28.47 5.74
N GLN A 422 0.24 27.65 4.92
CA GLN A 422 1.69 27.61 4.87
C GLN A 422 2.25 28.95 4.36
N PRO A 423 3.33 29.48 4.95
CA PRO A 423 3.93 30.75 4.53
C PRO A 423 4.27 30.80 3.04
N SER A 424 4.76 29.70 2.48
CA SER A 424 5.05 29.60 1.04
C SER A 424 3.80 29.79 0.18
N ASP A 425 2.65 29.25 0.57
CA ASP A 425 1.41 29.36 -0.20
C ASP A 425 0.89 30.81 -0.21
N VAL A 426 0.94 31.46 0.96
CA VAL A 426 0.61 32.88 1.11
C VAL A 426 1.53 33.74 0.27
N ARG A 427 2.84 33.49 0.32
CA ARG A 427 3.84 34.22 -0.48
C ARG A 427 3.57 34.12 -1.99
N HIS A 428 3.27 32.93 -2.50
CA HIS A 428 2.91 32.75 -3.92
C HIS A 428 1.63 33.52 -4.29
N LEU A 429 0.60 33.47 -3.44
CA LEU A 429 -0.64 34.22 -3.66
C LEU A 429 -0.37 35.74 -3.67
N MET A 430 0.38 36.26 -2.70
CA MET A 430 0.72 37.69 -2.62
C MET A 430 1.53 38.14 -3.84
N GLY A 431 2.46 37.31 -4.32
CA GLY A 431 3.16 37.56 -5.57
C GLY A 431 2.21 37.79 -6.74
N ILE A 432 1.15 36.99 -6.88
CA ILE A 432 0.17 37.19 -7.95
C ILE A 432 -0.68 38.44 -7.74
N ILE A 433 -1.17 38.67 -6.51
CA ILE A 433 -2.07 39.78 -6.20
C ILE A 433 -1.36 41.13 -6.39
N TYR A 434 -0.12 41.25 -5.91
CA TYR A 434 0.65 42.49 -5.93
C TYR A 434 1.52 42.66 -7.18
N ASN A 435 2.16 41.59 -7.66
CA ASN A 435 3.07 41.66 -8.80
C ASN A 435 2.40 41.30 -10.15
N GLY A 436 1.16 40.81 -10.16
CA GLY A 436 0.41 40.43 -11.38
C GLY A 436 0.16 41.54 -12.42
N ARG A 437 0.64 42.77 -12.19
CA ARG A 437 0.72 43.85 -13.19
C ARG A 437 2.05 43.92 -13.93
N ARG A 438 3.08 43.17 -13.52
CA ARG A 438 4.32 43.01 -14.29
C ARG A 438 4.07 41.97 -15.39
N GLN A 439 4.49 42.29 -16.62
CA GLN A 439 4.17 41.56 -17.85
C GLN A 439 4.54 40.06 -17.81
N VAL A 440 5.52 39.68 -16.99
CA VAL A 440 6.03 38.31 -16.83
C VAL A 440 5.06 37.42 -16.01
N ASP A 441 4.51 37.92 -14.89
CA ASP A 441 3.59 37.16 -14.01
C ASP A 441 2.18 37.02 -14.61
N ARG A 442 1.77 38.00 -15.42
CA ARG A 442 0.53 37.93 -16.19
C ARG A 442 0.63 36.89 -17.31
N ALA A 443 1.76 36.80 -18.01
CA ALA A 443 1.99 35.77 -19.03
C ALA A 443 2.02 34.35 -18.43
N LEU A 444 2.55 34.19 -17.20
CA LEU A 444 2.67 32.91 -16.50
C LEU A 444 1.32 32.20 -16.22
N PHE A 445 0.24 32.95 -16.00
CA PHE A 445 -1.09 32.38 -15.65
C PHE A 445 -2.24 32.81 -16.56
N PHE A 446 -2.17 33.99 -17.20
CA PHE A 446 -3.30 34.60 -17.92
C PHE A 446 -3.13 34.64 -19.45
N GLU A 447 -1.98 34.21 -20.01
CA GLU A 447 -1.78 34.08 -21.46
C GLU A 447 -1.85 32.61 -21.92
N PRO A 448 -2.83 32.24 -22.76
CA PRO A 448 -2.89 30.91 -23.37
C PRO A 448 -1.68 30.71 -24.29
N GLY A 449 -0.73 29.86 -23.88
CA GLY A 449 0.42 29.47 -24.71
C GLY A 449 1.78 30.01 -24.28
N ALA A 450 1.87 30.79 -23.20
CA ALA A 450 3.16 31.15 -22.62
C ALA A 450 3.85 29.89 -22.06
N HIS A 451 4.94 29.47 -22.70
CA HIS A 451 5.76 28.32 -22.30
C HIS A 451 6.75 28.65 -21.17
N ALA A 452 6.52 29.71 -20.41
CA ALA A 452 7.37 30.04 -19.28
C ALA A 452 7.38 28.86 -18.28
N PRO A 453 8.55 28.41 -17.83
CA PRO A 453 8.65 27.32 -16.86
C PRO A 453 8.04 27.80 -15.53
N VAL A 454 7.02 27.07 -15.07
CA VAL A 454 6.39 27.29 -13.76
C VAL A 454 6.46 25.98 -13.02
N ASP A 455 6.93 26.05 -11.79
CA ASP A 455 7.08 24.88 -10.95
C ASP A 455 5.72 24.36 -10.49
N PHE A 456 5.62 23.03 -10.34
CA PHE A 456 4.40 22.38 -9.90
C PHE A 456 3.93 22.89 -8.53
N SER A 457 4.87 23.08 -7.59
CA SER A 457 4.61 23.57 -6.23
C SER A 457 3.89 24.92 -6.23
N THR A 458 4.33 25.86 -7.08
CA THR A 458 3.68 27.16 -7.24
C THR A 458 2.24 27.01 -7.75
N VAL A 459 2.01 26.20 -8.79
CA VAL A 459 0.65 25.97 -9.32
C VAL A 459 -0.24 25.30 -8.27
N ALA A 460 0.28 24.32 -7.54
CA ALA A 460 -0.43 23.62 -6.47
C ALA A 460 -0.85 24.57 -5.34
N ALA A 461 0.07 25.42 -4.88
CA ALA A 461 -0.18 26.47 -3.88
C ALA A 461 -1.30 27.40 -4.35
N ILE A 462 -1.23 27.87 -5.59
CA ILE A 462 -2.25 28.78 -6.15
C ILE A 462 -3.61 28.11 -6.24
N VAL A 463 -3.70 26.83 -6.62
CA VAL A 463 -4.98 26.10 -6.62
C VAL A 463 -5.57 26.04 -5.22
N ARG A 464 -4.78 25.68 -4.20
CA ARG A 464 -5.25 25.63 -2.79
C ARG A 464 -5.76 26.99 -2.32
N MET A 465 -4.96 28.03 -2.53
CA MET A 465 -5.25 29.38 -2.07
C MET A 465 -6.43 30.00 -2.82
N ALA A 466 -6.44 29.92 -4.15
CA ALA A 466 -7.53 30.47 -4.96
C ALA A 466 -8.86 29.74 -4.71
N HIS A 467 -8.82 28.44 -4.41
CA HIS A 467 -10.01 27.71 -3.96
C HIS A 467 -10.48 28.17 -2.58
N LYS A 468 -9.58 28.22 -1.60
CA LYS A 468 -9.91 28.62 -0.21
C LYS A 468 -10.45 30.05 -0.10
N PHE A 469 -9.87 30.98 -0.87
CA PHE A 469 -10.27 32.39 -0.87
C PHE A 469 -11.22 32.75 -2.03
N GLU A 470 -11.79 31.75 -2.71
CA GLU A 470 -12.78 31.93 -3.78
C GLU A 470 -12.37 32.89 -4.92
N ILE A 471 -11.09 32.91 -5.27
CA ILE A 471 -10.54 33.73 -6.36
C ILE A 471 -10.76 32.99 -7.71
N GLN A 472 -12.00 33.01 -8.19
CA GLN A 472 -12.48 32.14 -9.28
C GLN A 472 -11.65 32.21 -10.57
N GLU A 473 -11.32 33.41 -11.05
CA GLU A 473 -10.53 33.56 -12.28
C GLU A 473 -9.12 32.97 -12.10
N LEU A 474 -8.47 33.22 -10.95
CA LEU A 474 -7.15 32.65 -10.69
C LEU A 474 -7.21 31.11 -10.58
N LEU A 475 -8.24 30.59 -9.91
CA LEU A 475 -8.48 29.16 -9.79
C LEU A 475 -8.64 28.50 -11.16
N LYS A 476 -9.45 29.11 -12.05
CA LYS A 476 -9.67 28.62 -13.43
C LYS A 476 -8.37 28.56 -14.23
N HIS A 477 -7.52 29.58 -14.15
CA HIS A 477 -6.22 29.63 -14.84
C HIS A 477 -5.26 28.57 -14.27
N ALA A 478 -5.15 28.47 -12.95
CA ALA A 478 -4.30 27.49 -12.29
C ALA A 478 -4.73 26.04 -12.60
N LEU A 479 -6.04 25.76 -12.61
CA LEU A 479 -6.57 24.46 -13.01
C LEU A 479 -6.33 24.16 -14.49
N THR A 480 -6.40 25.16 -15.37
CA THR A 480 -6.06 24.99 -16.80
C THR A 480 -4.59 24.59 -16.96
N ARG A 481 -3.69 25.22 -16.21
CA ARG A 481 -2.28 24.86 -16.19
C ARG A 481 -2.07 23.44 -15.65
N LEU A 482 -2.71 23.10 -14.53
CA LEU A 482 -2.62 21.78 -13.92
C LEU A 482 -3.15 20.68 -14.86
N LYS A 483 -4.25 20.93 -15.58
CA LYS A 483 -4.80 20.03 -16.62
C LYS A 483 -3.87 19.82 -17.81
N SER A 484 -2.94 20.75 -18.09
CA SER A 484 -1.95 20.55 -19.15
C SER A 484 -0.91 19.47 -18.79
N TRP A 485 -0.72 19.20 -17.48
CA TRP A 485 0.10 18.11 -16.97
C TRP A 485 -0.73 16.84 -16.74
N TYR A 486 -1.92 16.98 -16.15
CA TYR A 486 -2.86 15.89 -15.86
C TYR A 486 -4.04 15.88 -16.84
N THR A 487 -3.72 15.72 -18.12
CA THR A 487 -4.68 15.82 -19.23
C THR A 487 -5.60 14.59 -19.36
N ASP A 488 -6.78 14.82 -19.93
CA ASP A 488 -7.72 13.79 -20.41
C ASP A 488 -7.62 13.57 -21.93
N ASP A 489 -6.73 14.29 -22.62
CA ASP A 489 -6.48 14.17 -24.06
C ASP A 489 -5.22 13.32 -24.36
N PHE A 490 -5.42 12.23 -25.11
CA PHE A 490 -4.35 11.30 -25.47
C PHE A 490 -3.25 11.93 -26.33
N MET A 491 -3.59 12.88 -27.21
CA MET A 491 -2.61 13.52 -28.09
C MET A 491 -1.74 14.51 -27.32
N ILE A 492 -2.33 15.21 -26.34
CA ILE A 492 -1.56 16.05 -25.42
C ILE A 492 -0.59 15.17 -24.60
N TRP A 493 -1.08 14.06 -24.05
CA TRP A 493 -0.23 13.08 -23.36
C TRP A 493 0.91 12.57 -24.24
N GLU A 494 0.61 12.12 -25.46
CA GLU A 494 1.60 11.56 -26.39
C GLU A 494 2.66 12.59 -26.79
N ARG A 495 2.26 13.85 -27.02
CA ARG A 495 3.19 14.95 -27.30
C ARG A 495 4.13 15.20 -26.13
N ASN A 496 3.58 15.23 -24.92
CA ASN A 496 4.33 15.55 -23.72
C ASN A 496 5.28 14.42 -23.29
N CYS A 497 4.96 13.15 -23.59
CA CYS A 497 5.83 11.98 -23.32
C CYS A 497 6.88 11.70 -24.41
N GLY A 498 6.88 12.43 -25.53
CA GLY A 498 7.84 12.26 -26.61
C GLY A 498 9.26 12.74 -26.27
N SER A 499 10.24 12.40 -27.10
CA SER A 499 11.67 12.76 -26.92
C SER A 499 11.93 14.28 -26.85
N ASN A 500 10.99 15.09 -27.36
CA ASN A 500 10.99 16.57 -27.32
C ASN A 500 10.02 17.16 -26.27
N GLY A 501 9.50 16.35 -25.34
CA GLY A 501 8.57 16.77 -24.29
C GLY A 501 9.18 17.76 -23.29
N THR A 502 8.33 18.50 -22.58
CA THR A 502 8.73 19.42 -21.52
C THR A 502 9.53 18.69 -20.43
N ALA A 503 10.56 19.34 -19.87
CA ALA A 503 11.49 18.73 -18.92
C ALA A 503 10.81 18.05 -17.72
N MET A 504 9.61 18.50 -17.34
CA MET A 504 8.80 17.97 -16.24
C MET A 504 8.19 16.59 -16.54
N MET A 505 7.87 16.27 -17.80
CA MET A 505 7.35 14.95 -18.20
C MET A 505 8.46 13.92 -18.49
N ARG A 506 9.74 14.32 -18.46
CA ARG A 506 10.87 13.38 -18.53
C ARG A 506 11.03 12.53 -17.26
N ARG A 507 10.29 12.84 -16.19
CA ARG A 507 10.20 12.03 -14.96
C ARG A 507 8.72 11.82 -14.57
N PRO A 508 8.00 10.90 -15.22
CA PRO A 508 6.58 10.63 -14.94
C PRO A 508 6.29 10.00 -13.56
N LEU A 509 7.25 10.00 -12.63
CA LEU A 509 7.24 9.27 -11.37
C LEU A 509 7.60 10.19 -10.19
N SER A 510 6.98 11.35 -10.10
CA SER A 510 7.12 12.24 -8.93
C SER A 510 5.97 12.03 -7.94
N THR A 511 6.25 12.30 -6.67
CA THR A 511 5.22 12.34 -5.61
C THR A 511 4.21 13.48 -5.83
N GLU A 512 4.43 14.37 -6.80
CA GLU A 512 3.48 15.41 -7.22
C GLU A 512 2.16 14.82 -7.72
N ALA A 513 2.16 13.58 -8.24
CA ALA A 513 0.93 12.89 -8.63
C ALA A 513 -0.03 12.72 -7.45
N ILE A 514 0.48 12.49 -6.24
CA ILE A 514 -0.31 12.41 -5.01
C ILE A 514 -0.98 13.75 -4.73
N VAL A 515 -0.21 14.84 -4.81
CA VAL A 515 -0.74 16.20 -4.66
C VAL A 515 -1.79 16.50 -5.72
N ALA A 516 -1.60 16.08 -6.96
CA ALA A 516 -2.57 16.28 -8.03
C ALA A 516 -3.90 15.55 -7.78
N VAL A 517 -3.88 14.35 -7.19
CA VAL A 517 -5.10 13.66 -6.74
C VAL A 517 -5.81 14.49 -5.67
N LEU A 518 -5.07 14.95 -4.65
CA LEU A 518 -5.64 15.77 -3.57
C LEU A 518 -6.25 17.09 -4.08
N LEU A 519 -5.57 17.78 -5.00
CA LEU A 519 -6.09 19.01 -5.62
C LEU A 519 -7.33 18.72 -6.47
N ALA A 520 -7.32 17.63 -7.25
CA ALA A 520 -8.47 17.26 -8.06
C ALA A 520 -9.69 16.90 -7.21
N ARG A 521 -9.49 16.28 -6.03
CA ARG A 521 -10.56 16.05 -5.04
C ARG A 521 -11.03 17.35 -4.42
N LEU A 522 -10.10 18.21 -3.96
CA LEU A 522 -10.37 19.50 -3.35
C LEU A 522 -11.25 20.38 -4.24
N THR A 523 -10.91 20.51 -5.52
CA THR A 523 -11.63 21.38 -6.45
C THR A 523 -12.69 20.64 -7.27
N ASN A 524 -12.97 19.37 -6.95
CA ASN A 524 -13.88 18.50 -7.70
C ASN A 524 -13.58 18.42 -9.23
N THR A 525 -12.30 18.48 -9.62
CA THR A 525 -11.87 18.38 -11.01
C THR A 525 -11.74 16.92 -11.44
N LYS A 526 -12.87 16.25 -11.62
CA LYS A 526 -12.94 14.80 -11.93
C LYS A 526 -12.13 14.36 -13.15
N THR A 527 -11.95 15.22 -14.16
CA THR A 527 -11.27 14.87 -15.42
C THR A 527 -9.79 14.51 -15.26
N MET A 528 -9.14 15.06 -14.23
CA MET A 528 -7.72 14.83 -13.96
C MET A 528 -7.45 13.55 -13.16
N LEU A 529 -8.42 13.09 -12.36
CA LEU A 529 -8.25 11.97 -11.42
C LEU A 529 -7.71 10.70 -12.08
N PRO A 530 -8.19 10.24 -13.26
CA PRO A 530 -7.71 8.98 -13.82
C PRO A 530 -6.22 9.01 -14.16
N LEU A 531 -5.71 10.11 -14.72
CA LEU A 531 -4.29 10.21 -15.04
C LEU A 531 -3.45 10.41 -13.77
N ALA A 532 -3.92 11.21 -12.82
CA ALA A 532 -3.21 11.41 -11.55
C ALA A 532 -3.09 10.10 -10.75
N LEU A 533 -4.18 9.34 -10.63
CA LEU A 533 -4.18 8.01 -10.00
C LEU A 533 -3.35 7.00 -10.80
N TYR A 534 -3.40 7.06 -12.14
CA TYR A 534 -2.51 6.25 -12.98
C TYR A 534 -1.08 6.51 -12.56
N LEU A 535 -0.61 7.76 -12.55
CA LEU A 535 0.77 8.10 -12.18
C LEU A 535 1.10 7.70 -10.72
N CYS A 536 0.16 7.86 -9.78
CA CYS A 536 0.33 7.36 -8.41
C CYS A 536 0.55 5.85 -8.38
N SER A 537 -0.22 5.06 -9.14
CA SER A 537 -0.04 3.60 -9.20
C SER A 537 1.34 3.17 -9.72
N GLN A 538 2.07 4.09 -10.34
CA GLN A 538 3.42 3.87 -10.84
C GLN A 538 4.50 4.19 -9.79
N LEU A 539 4.15 4.75 -8.64
CA LEU A 539 5.10 4.99 -7.55
C LEU A 539 5.43 3.67 -6.80
N PRO A 540 6.56 3.62 -6.09
CA PRO A 540 6.83 2.58 -5.11
C PRO A 540 5.77 2.58 -4.01
N ALA A 541 5.42 1.41 -3.47
CA ALA A 541 4.42 1.29 -2.42
C ALA A 541 4.74 2.14 -1.18
N SER A 542 6.02 2.28 -0.82
CA SER A 542 6.46 3.14 0.29
C SER A 542 6.01 4.59 0.12
N SER A 543 6.05 5.13 -1.10
CA SER A 543 5.60 6.50 -1.40
C SER A 543 4.08 6.66 -1.38
N LEU A 544 3.32 5.58 -1.55
CA LEU A 544 1.85 5.60 -1.46
C LEU A 544 1.36 5.51 -0.01
N LEU A 545 2.12 4.83 0.86
CA LEU A 545 1.75 4.57 2.25
C LEU A 545 2.25 5.64 3.22
N GLN A 546 3.35 6.32 2.89
CA GLN A 546 4.00 7.29 3.76
C GLN A 546 3.65 8.74 3.40
N ASP A 547 3.82 9.59 4.40
CA ASP A 547 3.74 11.04 4.30
C ASP A 547 4.73 11.58 3.28
N VAL A 548 4.21 12.24 2.23
CA VAL A 548 5.03 12.96 1.26
C VAL A 548 5.30 14.35 1.80
N HIS A 549 6.54 14.62 2.18
CA HIS A 549 7.00 15.96 2.49
C HIS A 549 7.18 16.76 1.20
N LEU A 550 6.40 17.83 1.06
CA LEU A 550 6.48 18.75 -0.05
C LEU A 550 7.59 19.80 0.19
N PRO A 551 8.10 20.45 -0.88
CA PRO A 551 9.14 21.48 -0.74
C PRO A 551 8.75 22.66 0.16
N ASP A 552 7.44 22.87 0.37
CA ASP A 552 6.87 23.87 1.27
C ASP A 552 6.80 23.42 2.74
N GLY A 553 7.26 22.21 3.06
CA GLY A 553 7.21 21.63 4.41
C GLY A 553 5.86 21.00 4.76
N SER A 554 4.85 21.10 3.89
CA SER A 554 3.57 20.42 4.10
C SER A 554 3.67 18.92 3.83
N VAL A 555 2.74 18.17 4.40
CA VAL A 555 2.64 16.71 4.23
C VAL A 555 1.41 16.39 3.38
N ALA A 556 1.59 15.54 2.37
CA ALA A 556 0.53 15.02 1.53
C ALA A 556 0.44 13.49 1.65
N GLN A 557 -0.77 12.99 1.86
CA GLN A 557 -1.04 11.55 1.94
C GLN A 557 -2.32 11.23 1.16
N LEU A 558 -2.33 10.09 0.44
CA LEU A 558 -3.55 9.59 -0.19
C LEU A 558 -4.49 9.00 0.87
N SER A 559 -5.80 9.08 0.60
CA SER A 559 -6.78 8.28 1.34
C SER A 559 -6.53 6.78 1.11
N LEU A 560 -6.90 5.94 2.09
CA LEU A 560 -6.81 4.48 1.93
C LEU A 560 -7.55 3.99 0.68
N ASP A 561 -8.71 4.59 0.37
CA ASP A 561 -9.45 4.28 -0.86
C ASP A 561 -8.65 4.59 -2.13
N ASP A 562 -7.95 5.73 -2.19
CA ASP A 562 -7.14 6.08 -3.36
C ASP A 562 -5.86 5.23 -3.43
N VAL A 563 -5.29 4.81 -2.30
CA VAL A 563 -4.22 3.79 -2.24
C VAL A 563 -4.73 2.46 -2.80
N ALA A 564 -5.89 1.99 -2.36
CA ALA A 564 -6.52 0.77 -2.87
C ALA A 564 -6.77 0.84 -4.39
N ARG A 565 -7.31 1.98 -4.88
CA ARG A 565 -7.48 2.24 -6.32
C ARG A 565 -6.17 2.19 -7.08
N CYS A 566 -5.08 2.71 -6.52
CA CYS A 566 -3.75 2.63 -7.14
C CYS A 566 -3.27 1.18 -7.24
N ILE A 567 -3.42 0.38 -6.18
CA ILE A 567 -2.99 -1.02 -6.13
C ILE A 567 -3.78 -1.86 -7.16
N GLU A 568 -5.11 -1.79 -7.11
CA GLU A 568 -5.97 -2.54 -8.03
C GLU A 568 -5.84 -2.05 -9.47
N GLY A 569 -5.75 -0.73 -9.66
CA GLY A 569 -5.52 -0.11 -10.94
C GLY A 569 -4.21 -0.60 -11.56
N LYS A 570 -3.12 -0.68 -10.78
CA LYS A 570 -1.83 -1.22 -11.23
C LYS A 570 -1.95 -2.65 -11.74
N ALA A 571 -2.65 -3.52 -11.02
CA ALA A 571 -2.88 -4.90 -11.44
C ALA A 571 -3.62 -4.97 -12.79
N LYS A 572 -4.73 -4.22 -12.91
CA LYS A 572 -5.51 -4.14 -14.16
C LYS A 572 -4.69 -3.55 -15.32
N LEU A 573 -3.86 -2.54 -15.07
CA LEU A 573 -2.99 -1.92 -16.09
C LEU A 573 -1.90 -2.88 -16.58
N ILE A 574 -1.29 -3.65 -15.68
CA ILE A 574 -0.31 -4.69 -16.03
C ILE A 574 -1.00 -5.73 -16.93
N GLU A 575 -2.17 -6.23 -16.56
CA GLU A 575 -2.94 -7.18 -17.38
C GLU A 575 -3.26 -6.61 -18.77
N LYS A 576 -3.68 -5.34 -18.86
CA LYS A 576 -3.93 -4.66 -20.14
C LYS A 576 -2.66 -4.50 -20.97
N LYS A 577 -1.51 -4.20 -20.34
CA LYS A 577 -0.21 -4.12 -21.00
C LYS A 577 0.17 -5.46 -21.62
N ILE A 578 0.03 -6.54 -20.85
CA ILE A 578 0.30 -7.91 -21.30
C ILE A 578 -0.64 -8.28 -22.45
N THR A 579 -1.94 -8.04 -22.32
CA THR A 579 -2.93 -8.36 -23.35
C THR A 579 -2.66 -7.59 -24.64
N ALA A 580 -2.33 -6.30 -24.55
CA ALA A 580 -1.94 -5.47 -25.69
C ALA A 580 -0.67 -6.02 -26.35
N PHE A 581 0.36 -6.33 -25.57
CA PHE A 581 1.62 -6.87 -26.08
C PHE A 581 1.44 -8.24 -26.75
N HIS A 582 0.68 -9.16 -26.14
CA HIS A 582 0.30 -10.41 -26.76
C HIS A 582 -0.45 -10.13 -28.08
N SER A 583 -1.46 -9.26 -28.09
CA SER A 583 -2.17 -8.92 -29.33
C SER A 583 -1.22 -8.39 -30.41
N LEU A 584 -0.23 -7.59 -30.04
CA LEU A 584 0.82 -7.11 -30.95
C LEU A 584 1.72 -8.24 -31.48
N LEU A 585 1.93 -9.30 -30.73
CA LEU A 585 2.73 -10.47 -31.12
C LEU A 585 1.93 -11.60 -31.80
N TYR A 586 0.59 -11.58 -31.76
CA TYR A 586 -0.25 -12.63 -32.33
C TYR A 586 -1.08 -12.15 -33.52
N GLN A 587 -1.53 -10.89 -33.50
CA GLN A 587 -2.54 -10.39 -34.44
C GLN A 587 -1.99 -9.35 -35.42
N SER A 588 -0.81 -8.77 -35.14
CA SER A 588 -0.26 -7.69 -35.95
C SER A 588 0.51 -8.16 -37.18
N ARG A 589 -0.18 -8.71 -38.18
CA ARG A 589 0.43 -8.99 -39.48
C ARG A 589 0.07 -7.94 -40.52
N ASN A 590 1.09 -7.29 -41.08
CA ASN A 590 0.92 -6.52 -42.30
C ASN A 590 0.60 -7.49 -43.46
N ALA A 591 -0.65 -7.45 -43.95
CA ALA A 591 -1.12 -8.29 -45.05
C ALA A 591 -0.29 -8.10 -46.33
N ASN A 592 0.31 -6.92 -46.50
CA ASN A 592 1.13 -6.54 -47.65
C ASN A 592 2.61 -6.94 -47.50
N CYS A 593 2.97 -7.67 -46.43
CA CYS A 593 4.35 -8.13 -46.22
C CYS A 593 4.72 -9.28 -47.16
N LYS A 594 5.64 -9.03 -48.09
CA LYS A 594 6.21 -10.05 -49.01
C LYS A 594 7.38 -10.84 -48.42
N LEU A 595 8.00 -10.34 -47.35
CA LEU A 595 9.28 -10.85 -46.82
C LEU A 595 9.13 -11.79 -45.61
N LYS A 596 7.90 -12.18 -45.26
CA LYS A 596 7.60 -13.01 -44.07
C LYS A 596 8.32 -12.50 -42.80
N CYS A 597 8.39 -11.17 -42.64
CA CYS A 597 9.17 -10.51 -41.59
C CYS A 597 8.73 -10.85 -40.16
N TRP A 598 7.54 -11.42 -39.99
CA TRP A 598 6.94 -11.72 -38.70
C TRP A 598 7.81 -12.60 -37.80
N THR A 599 8.29 -13.73 -38.33
CA THR A 599 9.14 -14.64 -37.55
C THR A 599 10.45 -13.98 -37.12
N LYS A 600 11.00 -13.08 -37.96
CA LYS A 600 12.19 -12.29 -37.64
C LYS A 600 11.90 -11.26 -36.55
N TYR A 601 10.76 -10.56 -36.65
CA TYR A 601 10.31 -9.60 -35.64
C TYR A 601 10.09 -10.27 -34.27
N CYS A 602 9.36 -11.40 -34.23
CA CYS A 602 9.19 -12.18 -33.00
C CYS A 602 10.54 -12.65 -32.45
N SER A 603 11.44 -13.18 -33.30
CA SER A 603 12.78 -13.60 -32.87
C SER A 603 13.60 -12.45 -32.28
N CYS A 604 13.53 -11.23 -32.83
CA CYS A 604 14.19 -10.06 -32.25
C CYS A 604 13.68 -9.71 -30.85
N ILE A 605 12.36 -9.72 -30.67
CA ILE A 605 11.74 -9.41 -29.38
C ILE A 605 12.06 -10.47 -28.32
N LEU A 606 12.20 -11.73 -28.74
CA LEU A 606 12.49 -12.85 -27.85
C LEU A 606 13.99 -13.01 -27.54
N SER A 607 14.87 -12.60 -28.46
CA SER A 607 16.33 -12.73 -28.35
C SER A 607 17.00 -11.56 -27.63
N GLU A 608 16.47 -10.35 -27.77
CA GLU A 608 16.64 -9.38 -26.69
C GLU A 608 16.04 -10.05 -25.48
N LYS A 609 16.83 -10.27 -24.42
CA LYS A 609 16.30 -10.60 -23.10
C LYS A 609 15.23 -9.57 -22.87
N TRP A 610 13.98 -9.92 -23.14
CA TRP A 610 12.87 -9.03 -22.87
C TRP A 610 12.85 -9.00 -21.35
N GLY A 611 13.65 -8.09 -20.82
CA GLY A 611 13.71 -7.70 -19.41
C GLY A 611 12.43 -7.00 -19.02
N GLY A 612 11.43 -7.01 -19.91
CA GLY A 612 10.11 -7.51 -19.57
C GLY A 612 9.64 -6.96 -18.25
N THR A 613 9.39 -5.66 -18.27
CA THR A 613 8.56 -4.94 -17.30
C THR A 613 9.15 -4.80 -15.89
N GLN A 614 10.38 -4.29 -15.71
CA GLN A 614 10.56 -3.46 -14.50
C GLN A 614 9.62 -2.24 -14.54
N ASP A 615 9.32 -1.75 -15.75
CA ASP A 615 8.44 -0.63 -15.98
C ASP A 615 6.99 -1.09 -16.34
N TYR A 616 6.06 -0.79 -15.45
CA TYR A 616 4.62 -1.06 -15.55
C TYR A 616 3.84 0.04 -16.30
N HIS A 617 4.53 1.05 -16.84
CA HIS A 617 3.89 2.08 -17.64
C HIS A 617 3.28 1.50 -18.92
N VAL A 618 1.95 1.39 -18.96
CA VAL A 618 1.20 0.88 -20.12
C VAL A 618 0.86 1.98 -21.13
N LEU A 619 0.86 3.25 -20.70
CA LEU A 619 0.58 4.40 -21.56
C LEU A 619 1.83 5.02 -22.20
N MET A 620 3.02 4.56 -21.78
CA MET A 620 4.29 4.97 -22.37
C MET A 620 4.53 4.24 -23.71
N PRO A 621 5.09 4.91 -24.73
CA PRO A 621 5.32 4.29 -26.04
C PRO A 621 6.23 3.05 -25.95
N LEU A 622 5.82 1.92 -26.53
CA LEU A 622 6.66 0.73 -26.57
C LEU A 622 7.92 0.90 -27.43
N ARG A 623 8.06 1.97 -28.24
CA ARG A 623 9.30 2.22 -29.02
C ARG A 623 10.55 2.34 -28.14
N ASP A 624 10.37 2.70 -26.88
CA ASP A 624 11.45 2.78 -25.90
C ASP A 624 11.71 1.42 -25.21
N GLN A 625 10.83 0.42 -25.44
CA GLN A 625 10.84 -0.93 -24.82
C GLN A 625 10.93 -2.08 -25.86
N ILE A 626 10.89 -1.77 -27.16
CA ILE A 626 11.04 -2.68 -28.30
C ILE A 626 12.40 -2.39 -28.94
N PRO A 627 13.05 -3.39 -29.58
CA PRO A 627 14.27 -3.15 -30.34
C PRO A 627 14.17 -1.88 -31.19
N PRO A 628 15.17 -0.99 -31.17
CA PRO A 628 15.16 0.24 -31.95
C PRO A 628 14.82 -0.02 -33.41
N TYR A 629 14.19 0.95 -34.06
CA TYR A 629 13.83 0.88 -35.47
C TYR A 629 14.99 0.37 -36.35
N SER A 630 16.22 0.83 -36.06
CA SER A 630 17.44 0.40 -36.73
C SER A 630 17.80 -1.07 -36.49
N THR A 631 17.55 -1.61 -35.29
CA THR A 631 17.76 -3.03 -34.94
C THR A 631 16.80 -3.94 -35.70
N LEU A 632 15.51 -3.57 -35.77
CA LEU A 632 14.51 -4.33 -36.53
C LEU A 632 14.83 -4.37 -38.04
N LEU A 633 15.29 -3.24 -38.59
CA LEU A 633 15.76 -3.20 -39.97
C LEU A 633 16.97 -4.10 -40.21
N LYS A 634 17.97 -4.06 -39.32
CA LYS A 634 19.16 -4.94 -39.39
C LYS A 634 18.80 -6.42 -39.32
N ALA A 635 17.77 -6.77 -38.56
CA ALA A 635 17.24 -8.13 -38.51
C ALA A 635 16.42 -8.54 -39.74
N GLY A 636 16.24 -7.64 -40.72
CA GLY A 636 15.52 -7.92 -41.96
C GLY A 636 14.00 -7.83 -41.84
N VAL A 637 13.48 -7.06 -40.88
CA VAL A 637 12.07 -6.66 -40.82
C VAL A 637 11.86 -5.46 -41.76
N CYS A 638 10.85 -5.50 -42.64
CA CYS A 638 10.64 -4.41 -43.58
C CYS A 638 9.96 -3.19 -42.93
N ILE A 639 10.21 -1.99 -43.48
CA ILE A 639 9.65 -0.71 -43.01
C ILE A 639 8.14 -0.79 -42.79
N GLY A 640 7.41 -1.33 -43.77
CA GLY A 640 5.95 -1.45 -43.68
C GLY A 640 5.47 -2.35 -42.54
N CYS A 641 6.23 -3.37 -42.13
CA CYS A 641 5.89 -4.16 -40.94
C CYS A 641 6.23 -3.40 -39.65
N ILE A 642 7.33 -2.65 -39.64
CA ILE A 642 7.73 -1.86 -38.48
C ILE A 642 6.68 -0.77 -38.20
N HIS A 643 6.27 0.01 -39.21
CA HIS A 643 5.20 1.01 -39.06
C HIS A 643 3.87 0.38 -38.62
N PHE A 644 3.47 -0.73 -39.24
CA PHE A 644 2.23 -1.41 -38.89
C PHE A 644 2.18 -1.83 -37.41
N VAL A 645 3.30 -2.32 -36.87
CA VAL A 645 3.43 -2.66 -35.44
C VAL A 645 3.30 -1.42 -34.57
N PHE A 646 3.99 -0.33 -34.89
CA PHE A 646 3.90 0.93 -34.13
C PHE A 646 2.49 1.54 -34.17
N ASP A 647 1.81 1.47 -35.32
CA ASP A 647 0.40 1.92 -35.44
C ASP A 647 -0.56 1.03 -34.64
N ALA A 648 -0.32 -0.28 -34.61
CA ALA A 648 -1.09 -1.21 -33.78
C ALA A 648 -0.86 -0.94 -32.28
N GLU A 649 0.37 -0.62 -31.89
CA GLU A 649 0.73 -0.26 -30.52
C GLU A 649 0.03 1.00 -30.06
N GLN A 650 0.08 2.06 -30.88
CA GLN A 650 -0.55 3.33 -30.56
C GLN A 650 -2.08 3.16 -30.42
N ARG A 651 -2.70 2.37 -31.29
CA ARG A 651 -4.13 2.02 -31.19
C ARG A 651 -4.45 1.26 -29.90
N ALA A 652 -3.57 0.34 -29.48
CA ALA A 652 -3.74 -0.36 -28.21
C ALA A 652 -3.65 0.60 -27.02
N ARG A 653 -2.66 1.51 -26.98
CA ARG A 653 -2.55 2.54 -25.94
C ARG A 653 -3.75 3.49 -25.92
N ARG A 654 -4.24 3.94 -27.07
CA ARG A 654 -5.48 4.74 -27.18
C ARG A 654 -6.68 4.00 -26.60
N THR A 655 -6.78 2.69 -26.83
CA THR A 655 -7.85 1.86 -26.29
C THR A 655 -7.78 1.78 -24.76
N ILE A 656 -6.58 1.61 -24.21
CA ILE A 656 -6.34 1.59 -22.76
C ILE A 656 -6.60 2.97 -22.14
N TRP A 657 -6.18 4.06 -22.80
CA TRP A 657 -6.46 5.44 -22.39
C TRP A 657 -7.95 5.69 -22.17
N ARG A 658 -8.79 5.29 -23.14
CA ARG A 658 -10.26 5.42 -23.04
C ARG A 658 -10.85 4.61 -21.88
N GLN A 659 -10.18 3.55 -21.44
CA GLN A 659 -10.61 2.72 -20.33
C GLN A 659 -10.03 3.19 -18.99
N LEU A 660 -9.09 4.15 -18.97
CA LEU A 660 -8.35 4.54 -17.78
C LEU A 660 -9.25 4.95 -16.59
N PRO A 661 -10.33 5.73 -16.76
CA PRO A 661 -11.24 6.04 -15.66
C PRO A 661 -11.83 4.78 -14.99
N LYS A 662 -12.18 3.77 -15.79
CA LYS A 662 -12.71 2.50 -15.31
C LYS A 662 -11.62 1.66 -14.64
N LEU A 663 -10.43 1.62 -15.22
CA LEU A 663 -9.29 0.88 -14.67
C LEU A 663 -8.87 1.43 -13.31
N MET A 664 -8.90 2.76 -13.13
CA MET A 664 -8.56 3.43 -11.87
C MET A 664 -9.73 3.54 -10.87
N GLY A 665 -10.89 2.96 -11.17
CA GLY A 665 -12.02 2.94 -10.23
C GLY A 665 -12.67 4.31 -9.96
N VAL A 666 -12.60 5.22 -10.93
CA VAL A 666 -13.18 6.58 -10.84
C VAL A 666 -14.17 6.91 -11.96
N ALA A 667 -14.55 5.91 -12.75
CA ALA A 667 -15.55 6.06 -13.81
C ALA A 667 -16.92 6.40 -13.20
N ASP A 668 -17.56 7.43 -13.75
CA ASP A 668 -18.90 7.89 -13.41
C ASP A 668 -19.57 8.36 -14.71
N SER A 669 -20.90 8.30 -14.77
CA SER A 669 -21.76 8.82 -15.84
C SER A 669 -21.42 10.26 -16.28
N SER A 670 -20.95 11.09 -15.33
CA SER A 670 -20.53 12.48 -15.54
C SER A 670 -19.12 12.63 -16.13
N LEU A 671 -18.27 11.60 -16.06
CA LEU A 671 -16.88 11.66 -16.47
C LEU A 671 -16.73 11.08 -17.89
N LYS A 672 -16.59 11.97 -18.87
CA LYS A 672 -16.36 11.60 -20.27
C LYS A 672 -15.03 12.16 -20.74
N TRP A 673 -14.04 11.28 -20.87
CA TRP A 673 -12.82 11.63 -21.58
C TRP A 673 -13.11 11.80 -23.08
N PRO A 674 -12.52 12.80 -23.75
CA PRO A 674 -12.72 13.01 -25.17
C PRO A 674 -12.36 11.72 -25.92
N ALA A 675 -13.21 11.33 -26.88
CA ALA A 675 -12.99 10.11 -27.64
C ALA A 675 -11.68 10.15 -28.45
N GLY A 676 -11.10 11.34 -28.69
CA GLY A 676 -9.98 11.57 -29.59
C GLY A 676 -10.42 11.28 -31.03
N THR A 677 -10.36 12.27 -31.91
CA THR A 677 -10.58 12.06 -33.35
C THR A 677 -9.57 11.05 -33.90
N LEU A 678 -10.05 10.11 -34.72
CA LEU A 678 -9.31 8.97 -35.26
C LEU A 678 -8.12 9.40 -36.13
#